data_AF-A0AAU5GEI6-F1
#
_entry.id   AF-A0AAU5GEI6-F1
#
_cell.length_a   1.000
_cell.length_b   1.000
_cell.length_c   1.000
_cell.angle_alpha   90.00
_cell.angle_beta   90.00
_cell.angle_gamma   90.00
#
_symmetry.space_group_name_H-M   'P 1'
#
loop_
_entity.id
_entity.type
_entity.pdbx_description
1 polymer ?
#
loop_
_entity_poly.entity_id
_entity_poly.type
_entity_poly.pdbx_seq_one_letter_code
_entity_poly.pdbx_strand_id
1 'polypeptide(L)'
;MTEGSSPRPVRHRRRRGRGRLRTTAVATAIAATTGTVYALTAEAAVTCNSPTFKRQLYANTTFSGTPKKTDCDARISENWGTSAPAKSLPANNFGVRWTLTRDFGSGGPFTLTVTARDGIRVYVDGEREVSIWKNVSSTRRKTVALTIPSGQHTLRVDYVNWTGAANVSFAYAPRTPATVDKTAPLTPASPKVSYDESSGHAKLTWPANKEMDLAGYRVYRRPQGGEFGTTPLATTTASATSPSYTDTTLPKTGDTYEYQLRAHDKAGNTSTGSAAKPVTTVDETAPALPYDLAVADATDGNRLTWKGDGEAESHLVYRATAADGTYAKIGSSLGTSFYDDTAAEKSTYHYAIASVDTAGNVSERTAPVVSTRADRTAPAAPTGLAAEGTADGNLLTWTANADDATAYQIFVRRPGATTFAYLDSATGGATTGHLDTSATPGTESAYLLRAVDEAGNVSADSAPASATRPHKVAPVPGADAVVDADGDGDHTSVQAALDALGAGTAADPKVIQVNPGTYRELVQVTNKYVRLVGAGDDPSQTVITYDNAAGTPTADGTGTLGTQNSRTMYVKGSDFLARNLTVENSFDEAAHSYASEQAVALLTQADRLVFDNVRFLGNQDTLFLKSTTTTTPNRVYFTDSYVEGDVDFVCGYATAVFDTSTLKLLSRGSNSNNGYVAAPSTDASTTYGFLITDSTLTSDAPAGTFHLGRPWVTAFGGAKGSLVIRDSSLPAAIKAAPYQDWTSGSTTYPWKDSFFREYANTGAGSVASATADRPQLTAEEAASYEKADYLGDWAPVMD
;
A
#
# COMPACT_ATOMS: atom_id res chain seq x y z
N MET A 1 -31.07 -4.22 18.33
CA MET A 1 -32.17 -5.21 18.42
C MET A 1 -31.60 -6.53 18.93
N THR A 2 -32.45 -7.39 19.45
CA THR A 2 -32.16 -8.58 20.29
C THR A 2 -31.99 -9.88 19.49
N GLU A 3 -31.20 -10.81 20.06
CA GLU A 3 -31.25 -12.29 19.91
C GLU A 3 -31.16 -12.91 18.49
N GLY A 4 -30.56 -14.08 18.24
CA GLY A 4 -29.94 -15.07 19.13
C GLY A 4 -30.40 -16.49 18.75
N SER A 5 -29.50 -17.37 18.27
CA SER A 5 -29.75 -18.82 18.17
C SER A 5 -28.50 -19.65 17.85
N SER A 6 -28.43 -20.84 18.48
CA SER A 6 -27.42 -21.89 18.28
C SER A 6 -27.99 -23.02 17.41
N PRO A 7 -27.14 -23.88 16.82
CA PRO A 7 -27.50 -25.31 16.80
C PRO A 7 -26.37 -26.27 17.22
N ARG A 8 -26.81 -27.47 17.64
CA ARG A 8 -26.02 -28.59 18.20
C ARG A 8 -25.59 -29.61 17.12
N PRO A 9 -24.57 -30.45 17.40
CA PRO A 9 -24.32 -31.68 16.64
C PRO A 9 -25.15 -32.89 17.12
N VAL A 10 -25.50 -33.82 16.22
CA VAL A 10 -26.28 -35.05 16.55
C VAL A 10 -25.74 -36.32 15.87
N ARG A 11 -25.23 -37.23 16.71
CA ARG A 11 -25.27 -38.73 16.68
C ARG A 11 -25.09 -39.52 15.37
N HIS A 12 -24.14 -40.47 15.39
CA HIS A 12 -24.32 -41.94 15.56
C HIS A 12 -22.92 -42.62 15.55
N ARG A 13 -22.61 -43.84 16.05
CA ARG A 13 -23.37 -45.01 16.58
C ARG A 13 -22.51 -45.78 17.63
N ARG A 14 -23.09 -46.73 18.39
CA ARG A 14 -22.44 -47.53 19.46
C ARG A 14 -22.72 -49.05 19.27
N ARG A 15 -21.94 -49.93 19.97
CA ARG A 15 -22.03 -51.44 20.09
C ARG A 15 -21.36 -52.21 18.92
N ARG A 16 -20.77 -53.43 19.02
CA ARG A 16 -20.46 -54.49 20.06
C ARG A 16 -19.41 -55.48 19.45
N GLY A 17 -18.61 -56.34 20.11
CA GLY A 17 -18.20 -56.46 21.53
C GLY A 17 -18.28 -57.88 22.20
N ARG A 18 -17.25 -58.77 22.11
CA ARG A 18 -17.02 -60.02 22.92
C ARG A 18 -15.74 -60.84 22.53
N GLY A 19 -15.04 -61.46 23.51
CA GLY A 19 -14.12 -62.64 23.37
C GLY A 19 -12.76 -62.49 24.10
N ARG A 20 -12.46 -63.11 25.27
CA ARG A 20 -12.00 -64.52 25.55
C ARG A 20 -10.58 -64.83 24.98
N LEU A 21 -9.57 -65.42 25.66
CA LEU A 21 -9.45 -66.25 26.89
C LEU A 21 -8.00 -66.25 27.51
N ARG A 22 -7.92 -66.57 28.82
CA ARG A 22 -6.89 -67.37 29.57
C ARG A 22 -5.36 -67.09 29.47
N THR A 23 -4.75 -66.97 30.65
CA THR A 23 -3.74 -67.94 31.13
C THR A 23 -3.81 -68.09 32.66
N THR A 24 -3.24 -69.16 33.22
CA THR A 24 -3.66 -69.75 34.51
C THR A 24 -2.58 -69.61 35.59
N ALA A 25 -2.96 -69.24 36.82
CA ALA A 25 -2.15 -69.43 38.02
C ALA A 25 -2.83 -70.48 38.91
N VAL A 26 -2.19 -71.63 39.12
CA VAL A 26 -2.70 -72.71 39.97
C VAL A 26 -2.12 -72.54 41.37
N ALA A 27 -2.99 -72.29 42.36
CA ALA A 27 -2.65 -72.43 43.77
C ALA A 27 -3.00 -73.85 44.22
N THR A 28 -2.00 -74.65 44.60
CA THR A 28 -2.21 -76.00 45.13
C THR A 28 -2.04 -75.99 46.65
N ALA A 29 -3.16 -75.97 47.37
CA ALA A 29 -3.15 -76.33 48.79
C ALA A 29 -3.07 -77.86 48.90
N ILE A 30 -2.19 -78.38 49.77
CA ILE A 30 -2.23 -79.77 50.20
C ILE A 30 -2.46 -79.77 51.71
N ALA A 31 -3.56 -80.40 52.13
CA ALA A 31 -3.95 -80.53 53.52
C ALA A 31 -3.03 -81.52 54.26
N ALA A 32 -2.84 -81.28 55.55
CA ALA A 32 -2.15 -82.21 56.43
C ALA A 32 -2.99 -83.49 56.64
N THR A 33 -2.37 -84.65 56.46
CA THR A 33 -2.85 -85.91 57.02
C THR A 33 -1.84 -86.44 58.02
N THR A 34 -2.35 -86.88 59.17
CA THR A 34 -1.56 -87.25 60.34
C THR A 34 -0.86 -88.59 60.17
N GLY A 35 0.47 -88.58 60.16
CA GLY A 35 1.32 -89.77 60.25
C GLY A 35 2.39 -89.57 61.31
N THR A 36 2.15 -90.03 62.54
CA THR A 36 3.13 -90.02 63.64
C THR A 36 4.22 -91.06 63.39
N VAL A 37 5.21 -90.69 62.58
CA VAL A 37 6.53 -91.34 62.56
C VAL A 37 7.45 -90.51 63.46
N TYR A 38 8.16 -91.16 64.39
CA TYR A 38 9.19 -90.50 65.21
C TYR A 38 10.41 -90.11 64.35
N ALA A 39 10.27 -89.02 63.60
CA ALA A 39 11.40 -88.36 62.97
C ALA A 39 12.16 -87.56 64.04
N LEU A 40 13.37 -88.01 64.36
CA LEU A 40 14.32 -87.24 65.17
C LEU A 40 14.46 -85.84 64.56
N THR A 41 14.33 -84.80 65.38
CA THR A 41 14.49 -83.40 64.92
C THR A 41 15.89 -83.21 64.35
N ALA A 42 15.98 -83.09 63.03
CA ALA A 42 17.23 -82.77 62.35
C ALA A 42 17.65 -81.35 62.76
N GLU A 43 18.74 -81.25 63.52
CA GLU A 43 19.34 -80.00 63.93
C GLU A 43 19.73 -79.17 62.70
N ALA A 44 19.35 -77.89 62.66
CA ALA A 44 19.55 -77.05 61.48
C ALA A 44 21.04 -76.97 61.12
N ALA A 45 21.39 -77.36 59.89
CA ALA A 45 22.77 -77.41 59.47
C ALA A 45 23.41 -76.01 59.48
N VAL A 46 24.50 -75.86 60.25
CA VAL A 46 25.26 -74.60 60.32
C VAL A 46 25.76 -74.19 58.93
N THR A 47 25.35 -73.01 58.47
CA THR A 47 25.77 -72.40 57.21
C THR A 47 26.81 -71.33 57.49
N CYS A 48 27.98 -71.45 56.85
CA CYS A 48 29.06 -70.47 56.94
C CYS A 48 29.28 -69.88 55.55
N ASN A 49 29.02 -68.58 55.38
CA ASN A 49 29.17 -67.92 54.09
C ASN A 49 30.65 -67.71 53.77
N SER A 50 31.06 -68.06 52.55
CA SER A 50 32.41 -67.80 52.03
C SER A 50 32.78 -66.31 52.20
N PRO A 51 34.01 -65.97 52.65
CA PRO A 51 35.19 -66.83 52.84
C PRO A 51 35.33 -67.46 54.24
N THR A 52 34.24 -67.63 55.01
CA THR A 52 34.27 -68.21 56.36
C THR A 52 34.37 -69.74 56.32
N PHE A 53 35.24 -70.33 57.13
CA PHE A 53 35.35 -71.78 57.27
C PHE A 53 34.22 -72.34 58.15
N LYS A 54 33.63 -73.46 57.72
CA LYS A 54 32.78 -74.30 58.58
C LYS A 54 33.65 -75.23 59.43
N ARG A 55 33.68 -75.01 60.75
CA ARG A 55 34.41 -75.82 61.71
C ARG A 55 33.53 -76.94 62.28
N GLN A 56 34.07 -78.15 62.37
CA GLN A 56 33.45 -79.34 62.94
C GLN A 56 34.41 -79.99 63.95
N LEU A 57 34.00 -80.12 65.20
CA LEU A 57 34.82 -80.67 66.29
C LEU A 57 34.38 -82.10 66.62
N TYR A 58 35.33 -83.02 66.72
CA TYR A 58 35.13 -84.45 66.94
C TYR A 58 35.84 -84.90 68.21
N ALA A 59 35.17 -85.66 69.08
CA ALA A 59 35.78 -86.29 70.26
C ALA A 59 36.58 -87.57 69.92
N ASN A 60 37.20 -87.59 68.74
CA ASN A 60 38.10 -88.63 68.24
C ASN A 60 39.05 -88.05 67.18
N THR A 61 40.18 -88.70 66.95
CA THR A 61 41.16 -88.29 65.93
C THR A 61 40.90 -88.90 64.54
N THR A 62 39.79 -89.63 64.37
CA THR A 62 39.40 -90.31 63.12
C THR A 62 38.37 -89.54 62.29
N PHE A 63 37.82 -88.44 62.83
CA PHE A 63 36.74 -87.64 62.23
C PHE A 63 35.47 -88.46 61.91
N SER A 64 35.21 -89.49 62.72
CA SER A 64 34.09 -90.41 62.55
C SER A 64 32.92 -90.06 63.49
N GLY A 65 31.70 -90.40 63.05
CA GLY A 65 30.47 -90.08 63.77
C GLY A 65 30.06 -88.61 63.68
N THR A 66 29.01 -88.24 64.42
CA THR A 66 28.49 -86.87 64.47
C THR A 66 29.46 -85.93 65.20
N PRO A 67 29.78 -84.74 64.64
CA PRO A 67 30.55 -83.72 65.36
C PRO A 67 29.91 -83.33 66.69
N LYS A 68 30.72 -83.08 67.72
CA LYS A 68 30.28 -82.62 69.05
C LYS A 68 29.98 -81.12 69.12
N LYS A 69 30.42 -80.37 68.12
CA LYS A 69 30.06 -78.97 67.84
C LYS A 69 30.34 -78.69 66.37
N THR A 70 29.45 -77.95 65.73
CA THR A 70 29.69 -77.32 64.43
C THR A 70 29.48 -75.82 64.59
N ASP A 71 30.39 -75.01 64.07
CA ASP A 71 30.33 -73.54 64.08
C ASP A 71 31.13 -72.96 62.90
N CYS A 72 31.32 -71.64 62.86
CA CYS A 72 32.01 -70.94 61.77
C CYS A 72 33.22 -70.17 62.28
N ASP A 73 34.35 -70.27 61.59
CA ASP A 73 35.58 -69.54 61.87
C ASP A 73 35.98 -68.66 60.68
N ALA A 74 36.18 -67.36 60.92
CA ALA A 74 36.67 -66.44 59.90
C ALA A 74 38.15 -66.66 59.53
N ARG A 75 38.92 -67.32 60.41
CA ARG A 75 40.32 -67.74 60.19
C ARG A 75 40.65 -68.94 61.07
N ILE A 76 41.57 -69.80 60.62
CA ILE A 76 42.09 -70.90 61.44
C ILE A 76 43.32 -70.39 62.19
N SER A 77 43.20 -70.14 63.49
CA SER A 77 44.26 -69.56 64.33
C SER A 77 44.05 -69.88 65.81
N GLU A 78 43.81 -71.14 66.12
CA GLU A 78 43.40 -71.63 67.42
C GLU A 78 44.59 -71.99 68.32
N ASN A 79 44.45 -71.71 69.62
CA ASN A 79 45.38 -72.14 70.65
C ASN A 79 44.59 -72.47 71.92
N TRP A 80 44.39 -73.76 72.17
CA TRP A 80 43.61 -74.25 73.31
C TRP A 80 44.50 -74.56 74.52
N GLY A 81 45.83 -74.41 74.42
CA GLY A 81 46.75 -74.85 75.46
C GLY A 81 46.50 -76.33 75.78
N THR A 82 46.48 -76.68 77.07
CA THR A 82 46.12 -78.04 77.55
C THR A 82 44.63 -78.20 77.83
N SER A 83 43.77 -77.30 77.36
CA SER A 83 42.32 -77.32 77.58
C SER A 83 41.56 -77.95 76.41
N ALA A 84 40.36 -78.45 76.68
CA ALA A 84 39.46 -78.93 75.63
C ALA A 84 38.92 -77.77 74.76
N PRO A 85 38.72 -77.97 73.45
CA PRO A 85 38.29 -76.90 72.54
C PRO A 85 36.81 -76.51 72.70
N ALA A 86 36.00 -77.35 73.36
CA ALA A 86 34.69 -77.02 73.88
C ALA A 86 34.31 -78.00 75.00
N LYS A 87 33.32 -77.64 75.84
CA LYS A 87 32.86 -78.42 77.01
C LYS A 87 32.45 -79.88 76.69
N SER A 88 32.04 -80.16 75.45
CA SER A 88 31.62 -81.49 74.97
C SER A 88 32.75 -82.35 74.38
N LEU A 89 34.01 -81.91 74.47
CA LEU A 89 35.18 -82.60 73.93
C LEU A 89 36.23 -82.91 75.01
N PRO A 90 37.05 -83.95 74.82
CA PRO A 90 38.19 -84.22 75.69
C PRO A 90 39.33 -83.22 75.45
N ALA A 91 40.21 -83.07 76.44
CA ALA A 91 41.41 -82.22 76.33
C ALA A 91 42.56 -82.84 75.51
N ASN A 92 42.46 -84.14 75.19
CA ASN A 92 43.38 -84.92 74.37
C ASN A 92 42.56 -85.83 73.44
N ASN A 93 43.14 -86.33 72.34
CA ASN A 93 42.50 -87.22 71.37
C ASN A 93 41.24 -86.65 70.68
N PHE A 94 41.25 -85.36 70.36
CA PHE A 94 40.18 -84.70 69.60
C PHE A 94 40.64 -84.33 68.17
N GLY A 95 39.67 -84.17 67.28
CA GLY A 95 39.86 -83.72 65.90
C GLY A 95 39.04 -82.47 65.59
N VAL A 96 39.55 -81.60 64.73
CA VAL A 96 38.85 -80.41 64.22
C VAL A 96 39.01 -80.35 62.71
N ARG A 97 37.89 -80.31 61.99
CA ARG A 97 37.84 -80.17 60.54
C ARG A 97 37.28 -78.81 60.18
N TRP A 98 37.96 -78.09 59.30
CA TRP A 98 37.45 -76.90 58.65
C TRP A 98 37.24 -77.17 57.17
N THR A 99 36.12 -76.68 56.64
CA THR A 99 35.84 -76.72 55.20
C THR A 99 35.40 -75.33 54.72
N LEU A 100 35.97 -74.86 53.61
CA LEU A 100 35.59 -73.63 52.92
C LEU A 100 35.51 -73.89 51.42
N THR A 101 34.35 -73.62 50.81
CA THR A 101 34.25 -73.51 49.35
C THR A 101 34.19 -72.03 48.98
N ARG A 102 35.09 -71.57 48.10
CA ARG A 102 35.10 -70.19 47.63
C ARG A 102 35.43 -70.11 46.15
N ASP A 103 34.99 -69.03 45.53
CA ASP A 103 35.43 -68.62 44.20
C ASP A 103 36.82 -67.96 44.30
N PHE A 104 37.76 -68.40 43.46
CA PHE A 104 39.12 -67.86 43.33
C PHE A 104 39.25 -66.87 42.16
N GLY A 105 38.19 -66.61 41.40
CA GLY A 105 38.22 -65.72 40.24
C GLY A 105 39.01 -66.35 39.10
N SER A 106 40.01 -65.63 38.56
CA SER A 106 40.95 -66.16 37.57
C SER A 106 41.87 -67.25 38.11
N GLY A 107 41.91 -67.48 39.43
CA GLY A 107 42.79 -68.44 40.07
C GLY A 107 44.15 -67.81 40.40
N GLY A 108 45.23 -68.49 40.06
CA GLY A 108 46.60 -67.95 40.13
C GLY A 108 47.50 -68.65 41.16
N PRO A 109 48.72 -68.13 41.39
CA PRO A 109 49.68 -68.74 42.29
C PRO A 109 49.37 -68.39 43.76
N PHE A 110 49.11 -69.40 44.59
CA PHE A 110 48.84 -69.26 46.02
C PHE A 110 49.97 -69.83 46.89
N THR A 111 50.01 -69.36 48.14
CA THR A 111 50.83 -69.91 49.21
C THR A 111 49.93 -70.46 50.31
N LEU A 112 50.03 -71.75 50.60
CA LEU A 112 49.39 -72.40 51.74
C LEU A 112 50.40 -72.51 52.89
N THR A 113 50.10 -71.93 54.04
CA THR A 113 50.94 -72.03 55.26
C THR A 113 50.15 -72.69 56.38
N VAL A 114 50.67 -73.79 56.91
CA VAL A 114 50.18 -74.45 58.14
C VAL A 114 51.18 -74.27 59.27
N THR A 115 50.66 -74.10 60.48
CA THR A 115 51.44 -74.19 61.72
C THR A 115 50.63 -75.02 62.72
N ALA A 116 51.20 -76.08 63.30
CA ALA A 116 50.48 -76.93 64.25
C ALA A 116 51.43 -77.66 65.20
N ARG A 117 50.98 -77.99 66.41
CA ARG A 117 51.74 -78.83 67.35
C ARG A 117 51.52 -80.33 67.16
N ASP A 118 50.32 -80.75 66.76
CA ASP A 118 50.05 -82.15 66.40
C ASP A 118 49.67 -82.26 64.90
N GLY A 119 48.84 -83.23 64.54
CA GLY A 119 48.55 -83.59 63.16
C GLY A 119 47.76 -82.49 62.45
N ILE A 120 48.32 -81.93 61.37
CA ILE A 120 47.57 -81.09 60.42
C ILE A 120 47.73 -81.62 59.00
N ARG A 121 46.66 -81.56 58.22
CA ARG A 121 46.69 -81.78 56.76
C ARG A 121 45.68 -80.87 56.07
N VAL A 122 46.05 -80.38 54.88
CA VAL A 122 45.23 -79.49 54.05
C VAL A 122 44.98 -80.17 52.72
N TYR A 123 43.76 -80.02 52.24
CA TYR A 123 43.30 -80.48 50.95
C TYR A 123 42.76 -79.32 50.12
N VAL A 124 42.98 -79.38 48.81
CA VAL A 124 42.32 -78.57 47.79
C VAL A 124 41.53 -79.55 46.92
N ASP A 125 40.21 -79.37 46.83
CA ASP A 125 39.27 -80.23 46.08
C ASP A 125 39.35 -81.75 46.37
N GLY A 126 39.87 -82.10 47.55
CA GLY A 126 40.05 -83.48 47.99
C GLY A 126 41.45 -84.05 47.75
N GLU A 127 42.29 -83.40 46.95
CA GLU A 127 43.73 -83.69 46.83
C GLU A 127 44.51 -83.08 48.00
N ARG A 128 45.60 -83.72 48.44
CA ARG A 128 46.28 -83.41 49.73
C ARG A 128 47.59 -82.65 49.55
N GLU A 129 47.48 -81.32 49.47
CA GLU A 129 48.61 -80.39 49.28
C GLU A 129 49.59 -80.32 50.47
N VAL A 130 49.07 -80.39 51.70
CA VAL A 130 49.90 -80.19 52.90
C VAL A 130 49.63 -81.29 53.92
N SER A 131 50.68 -81.82 54.54
CA SER A 131 50.59 -82.81 55.61
C SER A 131 51.77 -82.69 56.57
N ILE A 132 51.44 -82.58 57.86
CA ILE A 132 52.32 -82.78 59.02
C ILE A 132 51.53 -83.68 59.98
N TRP A 133 51.35 -84.96 59.62
CA TRP A 133 50.48 -85.89 60.35
C TRP A 133 51.23 -86.69 61.43
N LYS A 134 51.73 -86.01 62.46
CA LYS A 134 52.56 -86.62 63.52
C LYS A 134 52.29 -86.00 64.89
N ASN A 135 52.22 -86.83 65.93
CA ASN A 135 52.20 -86.38 67.33
C ASN A 135 53.59 -85.83 67.69
N VAL A 136 53.69 -84.55 68.07
CA VAL A 136 54.98 -83.93 68.47
C VAL A 136 54.83 -82.92 69.61
N SER A 137 55.89 -82.78 70.42
CA SER A 137 55.91 -81.93 71.62
C SER A 137 56.13 -80.43 71.34
N SER A 138 56.34 -80.03 70.08
CA SER A 138 56.68 -78.65 69.71
C SER A 138 56.09 -78.27 68.35
N THR A 139 55.54 -77.07 68.25
CA THR A 139 54.89 -76.54 67.03
C THR A 139 55.81 -76.63 65.79
N ARG A 140 55.24 -77.10 64.68
CA ARG A 140 55.85 -77.24 63.36
C ARG A 140 55.15 -76.32 62.37
N ARG A 141 55.89 -75.85 61.37
CA ARG A 141 55.38 -75.01 60.27
C ARG A 141 55.76 -75.64 58.93
N LYS A 142 54.85 -75.60 57.96
CA LYS A 142 55.14 -75.92 56.55
C LYS A 142 54.43 -74.91 55.66
N THR A 143 55.12 -74.49 54.61
CA THR A 143 54.58 -73.62 53.56
C THR A 143 54.76 -74.30 52.21
N VAL A 144 53.72 -74.27 51.38
CA VAL A 144 53.69 -74.84 50.02
C VAL A 144 53.17 -73.76 49.07
N ALA A 145 53.81 -73.61 47.91
CA ALA A 145 53.29 -72.81 46.81
C ALA A 145 52.64 -73.74 45.78
N LEU A 146 51.45 -73.37 45.29
CA LEU A 146 50.71 -74.12 44.27
C LEU A 146 49.83 -73.16 43.45
N THR A 147 49.44 -73.56 42.24
CA THR A 147 48.52 -72.78 41.42
C THR A 147 47.10 -73.30 41.64
N ILE A 148 46.19 -72.42 42.06
CA ILE A 148 44.76 -72.74 42.13
C ILE A 148 44.15 -72.35 40.78
N PRO A 149 43.37 -73.23 40.12
CA PRO A 149 42.69 -72.88 38.87
C PRO A 149 41.65 -71.76 39.04
N SER A 150 41.06 -71.33 37.94
CA SER A 150 39.96 -70.36 37.92
C SER A 150 38.65 -70.98 38.41
N GLY A 151 37.89 -70.24 39.22
CA GLY A 151 36.55 -70.61 39.67
C GLY A 151 36.46 -71.13 41.11
N GLN A 152 35.46 -71.95 41.40
CA GLN A 152 35.18 -72.43 42.76
C GLN A 152 36.02 -73.63 43.15
N HIS A 153 36.72 -73.50 44.29
CA HIS A 153 37.54 -74.56 44.88
C HIS A 153 37.26 -74.71 46.37
N THR A 154 37.42 -75.93 46.89
CA THR A 154 37.15 -76.31 48.27
C THR A 154 38.43 -76.59 49.04
N LEU A 155 38.70 -75.78 50.05
CA LEU A 155 39.76 -76.01 51.04
C LEU A 155 39.20 -76.85 52.19
N ARG A 156 39.86 -77.96 52.54
CA ARG A 156 39.58 -78.72 53.77
C ARG A 156 40.85 -78.83 54.62
N VAL A 157 40.78 -78.40 55.87
CA VAL A 157 41.88 -78.52 56.84
C VAL A 157 41.43 -79.48 57.94
N ASP A 158 42.17 -80.57 58.13
CA ASP A 158 41.97 -81.49 59.24
C ASP A 158 43.11 -81.29 60.25
N TYR A 159 42.76 -81.03 61.51
CA TYR A 159 43.67 -81.01 62.66
C TYR A 159 43.29 -82.10 63.66
N VAL A 160 44.27 -82.70 64.32
CA VAL A 160 44.07 -83.57 65.49
C VAL A 160 45.05 -83.17 66.58
N ASN A 161 44.61 -83.26 67.83
CA ASN A 161 45.49 -83.30 68.99
C ASN A 161 45.44 -84.70 69.59
N TRP A 162 46.59 -85.33 69.73
CA TRP A 162 46.71 -86.64 70.38
C TRP A 162 46.99 -86.47 71.87
N THR A 163 48.01 -85.68 72.21
CA THR A 163 48.48 -85.53 73.60
C THR A 163 49.15 -84.19 73.85
N GLY A 164 48.82 -83.54 74.97
CA GLY A 164 49.44 -82.30 75.40
C GLY A 164 48.86 -81.08 74.69
N ALA A 165 49.57 -79.94 74.74
CA ALA A 165 48.98 -78.68 74.33
C ALA A 165 48.64 -78.60 72.82
N ALA A 166 47.47 -78.09 72.49
CA ALA A 166 46.94 -78.01 71.14
C ALA A 166 46.98 -76.58 70.58
N ASN A 167 47.69 -76.38 69.47
CA ASN A 167 47.64 -75.14 68.68
C ASN A 167 47.68 -75.43 67.18
N VAL A 168 46.99 -74.59 66.40
CA VAL A 168 46.87 -74.73 64.95
C VAL A 168 46.53 -73.41 64.27
N SER A 169 47.24 -73.10 63.19
CA SER A 169 46.86 -72.04 62.25
C SER A 169 47.02 -72.50 60.81
N PHE A 170 46.15 -71.97 59.94
CA PHE A 170 46.22 -72.13 58.51
C PHE A 170 45.89 -70.80 57.82
N ALA A 171 46.72 -70.44 56.85
CA ALA A 171 46.52 -69.28 55.99
C ALA A 171 46.77 -69.65 54.53
N TYR A 172 45.97 -69.07 53.65
CA TYR A 172 46.13 -69.11 52.20
C TYR A 172 46.17 -67.68 51.66
N ALA A 173 47.12 -67.35 50.79
CA ALA A 173 47.29 -66.01 50.24
C ALA A 173 47.83 -66.06 48.79
N PRO A 174 47.41 -65.15 47.90
CA PRO A 174 47.95 -65.06 46.55
C PRO A 174 49.40 -64.57 46.55
N ARG A 175 50.16 -64.91 45.51
CA ARG A 175 51.57 -64.56 45.32
C ARG A 175 51.71 -63.44 44.29
N THR A 176 51.47 -62.22 44.73
CA THR A 176 51.33 -61.02 43.87
C THR A 176 52.60 -60.41 43.21
N PRO A 177 53.86 -60.88 43.38
CA PRO A 177 54.96 -60.33 42.60
C PRO A 177 54.80 -60.57 41.09
N ALA A 178 55.03 -59.53 40.27
CA ALA A 178 54.92 -59.56 38.81
C ALA A 178 55.81 -60.60 38.10
N THR A 179 56.83 -61.13 38.77
CA THR A 179 57.69 -62.23 38.28
C THR A 179 57.10 -63.62 38.51
N VAL A 180 56.09 -63.73 39.39
CA VAL A 180 55.47 -64.97 39.84
C VAL A 180 54.07 -65.13 39.28
N ASP A 181 53.28 -64.07 39.33
CA ASP A 181 51.90 -64.06 38.85
C ASP A 181 51.80 -63.48 37.45
N LYS A 182 51.23 -64.29 36.54
CA LYS A 182 50.98 -64.01 35.13
C LYS A 182 49.51 -64.21 34.76
N THR A 183 48.64 -64.46 35.73
CA THR A 183 47.25 -64.81 35.51
C THR A 183 46.41 -63.53 35.55
N ALA A 184 46.06 -62.99 34.39
CA ALA A 184 45.19 -61.82 34.32
C ALA A 184 43.83 -62.05 35.04
N PRO A 185 43.25 -61.02 35.68
CA PRO A 185 41.91 -61.10 36.24
C PRO A 185 40.86 -61.44 35.18
N LEU A 186 39.71 -61.94 35.63
CA LEU A 186 38.56 -62.15 34.75
C LEU A 186 38.08 -60.82 34.15
N THR A 187 37.50 -60.89 32.95
CA THR A 187 36.82 -59.77 32.31
C THR A 187 35.73 -59.21 33.25
N PRO A 188 35.73 -57.90 33.58
CA PRO A 188 34.65 -57.31 34.36
C PRO A 188 33.30 -57.51 33.69
N ALA A 189 32.26 -57.70 34.50
CA ALA A 189 30.90 -57.56 34.01
C ALA A 189 30.66 -56.14 33.48
N SER A 190 29.86 -56.02 32.43
CA SER A 190 29.57 -54.72 31.80
C SER A 190 28.99 -53.73 32.83
N PRO A 191 29.41 -52.46 32.83
CA PRO A 191 28.86 -51.47 33.74
C PRO A 191 27.36 -51.25 33.48
N LYS A 192 26.62 -50.92 34.52
CA LYS A 192 25.40 -50.13 34.38
C LYS A 192 25.82 -48.67 34.33
N VAL A 193 25.39 -47.95 33.30
CA VAL A 193 25.65 -46.52 33.11
C VAL A 193 24.33 -45.79 33.28
N SER A 194 24.32 -44.71 34.05
CA SER A 194 23.19 -43.79 34.18
C SER A 194 23.68 -42.36 33.98
N TYR A 195 22.98 -41.60 33.14
CA TYR A 195 23.24 -40.18 32.91
C TYR A 195 22.35 -39.32 33.80
N ASP A 196 22.87 -38.20 34.28
CA ASP A 196 22.11 -37.14 34.90
C ASP A 196 22.18 -35.90 33.99
N GLU A 197 21.07 -35.62 33.32
CA GLU A 197 20.92 -34.50 32.38
C GLU A 197 21.19 -33.15 33.03
N SER A 198 20.90 -32.99 34.33
CA SER A 198 21.06 -31.72 35.04
C SER A 198 22.52 -31.40 35.40
N SER A 199 23.34 -32.42 35.65
CA SER A 199 24.76 -32.24 35.96
C SER A 199 25.70 -32.55 34.79
N GLY A 200 25.21 -33.23 33.74
CA GLY A 200 26.03 -33.71 32.63
C GLY A 200 26.90 -34.93 32.98
N HIS A 201 26.64 -35.58 34.12
CA HIS A 201 27.51 -36.63 34.66
C HIS A 201 27.02 -38.04 34.30
N ALA A 202 27.95 -38.93 33.92
CA ALA A 202 27.65 -40.35 33.74
C ALA A 202 28.19 -41.19 34.90
N LYS A 203 27.30 -41.84 35.64
CA LYS A 203 27.65 -42.74 36.74
C LYS A 203 27.68 -44.19 36.27
N LEU A 204 28.84 -44.82 36.41
CA LEU A 204 29.09 -46.23 36.11
C LEU A 204 29.09 -47.04 37.42
N THR A 205 28.40 -48.16 37.44
CA THR A 205 28.43 -49.14 38.55
C THR A 205 28.54 -50.56 38.02
N TRP A 206 29.34 -51.42 38.65
CA TRP A 206 29.53 -52.80 38.21
C TRP A 206 29.71 -53.78 39.38
N PRO A 207 29.43 -55.09 39.19
CA PRO A 207 29.79 -56.12 40.16
C PRO A 207 31.31 -56.22 40.37
N ALA A 208 31.74 -56.42 41.63
CA ALA A 208 33.13 -56.75 41.93
C ALA A 208 33.50 -58.17 41.48
N ASN A 209 34.69 -58.32 40.91
CA ASN A 209 35.30 -59.60 40.56
C ASN A 209 35.68 -60.40 41.84
N LYS A 210 36.23 -61.62 41.68
CA LYS A 210 36.38 -62.62 42.76
C LYS A 210 37.84 -62.93 43.15
N GLU A 211 38.81 -62.37 42.47
CA GLU A 211 40.24 -62.55 42.73
C GLU A 211 40.65 -61.92 44.08
N MET A 212 41.62 -62.51 44.78
CA MET A 212 42.12 -61.97 46.07
C MET A 212 43.21 -60.90 45.92
N ASP A 213 43.81 -60.85 44.74
CA ASP A 213 44.92 -60.00 44.33
C ASP A 213 44.51 -58.89 43.36
N LEU A 214 43.22 -58.76 43.06
CA LEU A 214 42.66 -57.60 42.34
C LEU A 214 43.17 -56.29 42.97
N ALA A 215 43.77 -55.44 42.14
CA ALA A 215 44.19 -54.08 42.50
C ALA A 215 43.08 -53.07 42.20
N GLY A 216 42.33 -53.27 41.11
CA GLY A 216 41.13 -52.51 40.80
C GLY A 216 40.75 -52.52 39.32
N TYR A 217 40.21 -51.41 38.83
CA TYR A 217 39.67 -51.30 37.48
C TYR A 217 40.21 -50.10 36.71
N ARG A 218 40.23 -50.20 35.39
CA ARG A 218 40.49 -49.12 34.44
C ARG A 218 39.23 -48.86 33.62
N VAL A 219 38.77 -47.62 33.64
CA VAL A 219 37.61 -47.13 32.90
C VAL A 219 38.09 -46.50 31.60
N TYR A 220 37.46 -46.83 30.49
CA TYR A 220 37.74 -46.27 29.16
C TYR A 220 36.46 -45.65 28.60
N ARG A 221 36.60 -44.53 27.87
CA ARG A 221 35.53 -43.82 27.16
C ARG A 221 35.96 -43.61 25.71
N ARG A 222 35.02 -43.66 24.77
CA ARG A 222 35.19 -43.26 23.36
C ARG A 222 33.90 -42.66 22.80
N PRO A 223 33.93 -41.86 21.74
CA PRO A 223 32.75 -41.61 20.90
C PRO A 223 32.23 -42.93 20.30
N GLN A 224 30.93 -43.04 20.06
CA GLN A 224 30.33 -44.22 19.45
C GLN A 224 30.99 -44.53 18.09
N GLY A 225 31.35 -45.80 17.87
CA GLY A 225 32.00 -46.25 16.64
C GLY A 225 33.52 -46.01 16.57
N GLY A 226 34.12 -45.22 17.47
CA GLY A 226 35.58 -45.06 17.56
C GLY A 226 36.30 -46.30 18.12
N GLU A 227 37.63 -46.27 18.26
CA GLU A 227 38.39 -47.31 18.97
C GLU A 227 38.63 -46.96 20.45
N PHE A 228 38.80 -47.99 21.31
CA PHE A 228 39.21 -47.77 22.70
C PHE A 228 40.73 -47.65 22.79
N GLY A 229 41.22 -46.47 23.19
CA GLY A 229 42.64 -46.22 23.41
C GLY A 229 43.28 -47.05 24.53
N THR A 230 44.60 -46.92 24.68
CA THR A 230 45.40 -47.62 25.70
C THR A 230 45.38 -46.92 27.07
N THR A 231 45.33 -45.59 27.06
CA THR A 231 45.20 -44.74 28.26
C THR A 231 43.76 -44.81 28.81
N PRO A 232 43.55 -45.16 30.09
CA PRO A 232 42.23 -45.12 30.70
C PRO A 232 41.82 -43.68 31.04
N LEU A 233 40.51 -43.42 30.99
CA LEU A 233 39.89 -42.21 31.54
C LEU A 233 40.12 -42.12 33.06
N ALA A 234 40.00 -43.26 33.76
CA ALA A 234 40.24 -43.34 35.20
C ALA A 234 40.74 -44.72 35.61
N THR A 235 41.51 -44.78 36.71
CA THR A 235 41.86 -46.03 37.40
C THR A 235 41.27 -46.00 38.81
N THR A 236 40.47 -47.00 39.16
CA THR A 236 39.87 -47.15 40.49
C THR A 236 40.56 -48.26 41.27
N THR A 237 40.57 -48.16 42.59
CA THR A 237 41.01 -49.23 43.50
C THR A 237 39.91 -50.28 43.70
N ALA A 238 40.28 -51.53 43.96
CA ALA A 238 39.34 -52.62 44.23
C ALA A 238 38.44 -52.31 45.45
N SER A 239 37.12 -52.28 45.23
CA SER A 239 36.10 -52.18 46.27
C SER A 239 35.41 -53.53 46.43
N ALA A 240 35.35 -54.04 47.67
CA ALA A 240 34.85 -55.39 47.95
C ALA A 240 33.31 -55.52 47.88
N THR A 241 32.57 -54.42 47.85
CA THR A 241 31.09 -54.42 47.96
C THR A 241 30.38 -53.82 46.75
N SER A 242 30.86 -52.71 46.19
CA SER A 242 30.30 -52.07 44.99
C SER A 242 31.29 -51.07 44.38
N PRO A 243 32.06 -51.45 43.34
CA PRO A 243 32.87 -50.50 42.58
C PRO A 243 32.01 -49.60 41.68
N SER A 244 32.41 -48.33 41.60
CA SER A 244 31.75 -47.32 40.77
C SER A 244 32.73 -46.24 40.32
N TYR A 245 32.36 -45.50 39.28
CA TYR A 245 33.05 -44.32 38.79
C TYR A 245 32.01 -43.31 38.28
N THR A 246 32.27 -42.01 38.39
CA THR A 246 31.44 -40.96 37.79
C THR A 246 32.30 -40.15 36.85
N ASP A 247 31.95 -40.12 35.57
CA ASP A 247 32.55 -39.22 34.61
C ASP A 247 31.88 -37.85 34.73
N THR A 248 32.66 -36.83 35.07
CA THR A 248 32.26 -35.42 35.16
C THR A 248 32.83 -34.59 34.00
N THR A 249 33.31 -35.24 32.95
CA THR A 249 34.07 -34.63 31.83
C THR A 249 33.47 -34.97 30.46
N LEU A 250 32.18 -35.32 30.44
CA LEU A 250 31.43 -35.53 29.21
C LEU A 250 31.11 -34.17 28.56
N PRO A 251 31.40 -33.99 27.26
CA PRO A 251 30.83 -32.89 26.48
C PRO A 251 29.30 -32.99 26.45
N LYS A 252 28.61 -31.85 26.44
CA LYS A 252 27.15 -31.76 26.34
C LYS A 252 26.73 -31.36 24.92
N THR A 253 26.97 -32.27 23.97
CA THR A 253 26.87 -32.03 22.52
C THR A 253 25.85 -32.93 21.83
N GLY A 254 24.92 -33.55 22.59
CA GLY A 254 24.02 -34.59 22.06
C GLY A 254 24.70 -35.92 21.65
N ASP A 255 26.03 -35.96 21.61
CA ASP A 255 26.83 -37.11 21.20
C ASP A 255 26.62 -38.35 22.08
N THR A 256 26.82 -39.53 21.45
CA THR A 256 26.84 -40.80 22.17
C THR A 256 28.26 -41.28 22.44
N TYR A 257 28.57 -41.54 23.71
CA TYR A 257 29.85 -42.04 24.20
C TYR A 257 29.72 -43.45 24.77
N GLU A 258 30.69 -44.32 24.51
CA GLU A 258 30.70 -45.69 24.99
C GLU A 258 31.77 -45.94 26.06
N TYR A 259 31.39 -46.66 27.12
CA TYR A 259 32.29 -47.04 28.21
C TYR A 259 32.67 -48.53 28.21
N GLN A 260 33.92 -48.81 28.55
CA GLN A 260 34.46 -50.16 28.77
C GLN A 260 35.25 -50.21 30.08
N LEU A 261 35.22 -51.37 30.75
CA LEU A 261 36.03 -51.67 31.94
C LEU A 261 37.09 -52.73 31.65
N ARG A 262 38.27 -52.60 32.26
CA ARG A 262 39.29 -53.66 32.36
C ARG A 262 39.71 -53.81 33.83
N ALA A 263 39.79 -55.03 34.34
CA ALA A 263 40.32 -55.32 35.67
C ALA A 263 41.86 -55.37 35.63
N HIS A 264 42.51 -55.06 36.75
CA HIS A 264 43.95 -55.29 36.92
C HIS A 264 44.26 -55.80 38.33
N ASP A 265 45.29 -56.65 38.44
CA ASP A 265 45.77 -57.23 39.71
C ASP A 265 46.98 -56.45 40.28
N LYS A 266 47.44 -56.90 41.45
CA LYS A 266 48.64 -56.38 42.14
C LYS A 266 49.96 -56.78 41.49
N ALA A 267 49.96 -57.71 40.53
CA ALA A 267 51.10 -58.08 39.71
C ALA A 267 51.23 -57.21 38.44
N GLY A 268 50.17 -56.46 38.09
CA GLY A 268 50.07 -55.56 36.95
C GLY A 268 49.41 -56.18 35.71
N ASN A 269 48.97 -57.44 35.76
CA ASN A 269 48.28 -58.04 34.61
C ASN A 269 46.90 -57.39 34.44
N THR A 270 46.37 -57.37 33.22
CA THR A 270 45.15 -56.65 32.86
C THR A 270 44.22 -57.57 32.07
N SER A 271 42.93 -57.57 32.42
CA SER A 271 41.91 -58.39 31.74
C SER A 271 41.64 -57.88 30.32
N THR A 272 40.93 -58.69 29.52
CA THR A 272 40.20 -58.16 28.35
C THR A 272 39.12 -57.16 28.79
N GLY A 273 38.63 -56.36 27.85
CA GLY A 273 37.60 -55.35 28.10
C GLY A 273 36.19 -55.94 28.21
N SER A 274 35.36 -55.35 29.08
CA SER A 274 33.92 -55.61 29.09
C SER A 274 33.27 -55.23 27.74
N ALA A 275 32.06 -55.75 27.50
CA ALA A 275 31.22 -55.21 26.43
C ALA A 275 30.97 -53.70 26.69
N ALA A 276 30.94 -52.93 25.62
CA ALA A 276 30.77 -51.48 25.67
C ALA A 276 29.34 -51.11 26.09
N LYS A 277 29.18 -49.94 26.73
CA LYS A 277 27.87 -49.41 27.11
C LYS A 277 27.74 -47.93 26.75
N PRO A 278 26.74 -47.54 25.93
CA PRO A 278 26.56 -46.17 25.50
C PRO A 278 25.94 -45.29 26.58
N VAL A 279 26.19 -44.00 26.47
CA VAL A 279 25.45 -42.90 27.07
C VAL A 279 25.30 -41.82 26.01
N THR A 280 24.11 -41.26 25.85
CA THR A 280 23.87 -40.09 25.00
C THR A 280 23.80 -38.88 25.93
N THR A 281 24.52 -37.80 25.58
CA THR A 281 24.58 -36.60 26.42
C THR A 281 23.40 -35.67 26.11
N VAL A 282 23.09 -34.74 27.02
CA VAL A 282 22.26 -33.57 26.63
C VAL A 282 23.03 -32.75 25.60
N ASP A 283 22.29 -31.99 24.80
CA ASP A 283 22.86 -30.99 23.91
C ASP A 283 22.59 -29.59 24.47
N GLU A 284 23.65 -28.89 24.85
CA GLU A 284 23.63 -27.48 25.25
C GLU A 284 24.37 -26.60 24.22
N THR A 285 24.66 -27.12 23.02
CA THR A 285 25.44 -26.44 21.98
C THR A 285 24.51 -25.74 21.01
N ALA A 286 24.46 -24.41 21.03
CA ALA A 286 23.66 -23.66 20.07
C ALA A 286 24.18 -23.81 18.62
N PRO A 287 23.28 -23.85 17.61
CA PRO A 287 23.65 -23.88 16.20
C PRO A 287 24.31 -22.56 15.76
N ALA A 288 24.87 -22.50 14.55
CA ALA A 288 25.45 -21.26 14.06
C ALA A 288 24.37 -20.18 13.83
N LEU A 289 24.75 -18.92 14.02
CA LEU A 289 23.86 -17.80 13.69
C LEU A 289 23.65 -17.71 12.16
N PRO A 290 22.46 -17.26 11.71
CA PRO A 290 22.22 -17.02 10.29
C PRO A 290 23.17 -15.97 9.69
N TYR A 291 23.37 -16.03 8.37
CA TYR A 291 24.18 -15.06 7.63
C TYR A 291 23.44 -14.57 6.37
N ASP A 292 24.00 -13.57 5.69
CA ASP A 292 23.39 -12.88 4.55
C ASP A 292 21.94 -12.40 4.82
N LEU A 293 21.68 -11.90 6.04
CA LEU A 293 20.40 -11.27 6.36
C LEU A 293 20.19 -10.05 5.45
N ALA A 294 19.07 -10.05 4.75
CA ALA A 294 18.57 -8.93 3.98
C ALA A 294 17.11 -8.67 4.37
N VAL A 295 16.71 -7.40 4.29
CA VAL A 295 15.32 -6.97 4.43
C VAL A 295 14.99 -6.02 3.29
N ALA A 296 13.79 -6.15 2.73
CA ALA A 296 13.25 -5.27 1.71
C ALA A 296 11.85 -4.79 2.12
N ASP A 297 11.59 -3.50 1.92
CA ASP A 297 10.25 -2.93 1.99
C ASP A 297 9.39 -3.50 0.85
N ALA A 298 8.15 -3.86 1.17
CA ALA A 298 7.14 -4.32 0.23
C ALA A 298 5.83 -3.57 0.47
N THR A 299 4.89 -3.66 -0.47
CA THR A 299 3.59 -2.97 -0.42
C THR A 299 2.81 -3.24 0.87
N ASP A 300 2.96 -4.43 1.44
CA ASP A 300 2.13 -4.98 2.51
C ASP A 300 2.88 -5.16 3.84
N GLY A 301 4.21 -5.08 3.85
CA GLY A 301 5.05 -5.31 5.04
C GLY A 301 6.54 -5.32 4.71
N ASN A 302 7.39 -5.82 5.64
CA ASN A 302 8.81 -6.05 5.38
C ASN A 302 9.07 -7.53 5.04
N ARG A 303 9.86 -7.80 3.99
CA ARG A 303 10.26 -9.15 3.56
C ARG A 303 11.71 -9.39 3.96
N LEU A 304 11.94 -10.41 4.78
CA LEU A 304 13.26 -10.79 5.28
C LEU A 304 13.71 -12.10 4.64
N THR A 305 15.00 -12.17 4.27
CA THR A 305 15.66 -13.39 3.79
C THR A 305 17.04 -13.53 4.42
N TRP A 306 17.49 -14.76 4.65
CA TRP A 306 18.83 -15.06 5.16
C TRP A 306 19.30 -16.41 4.62
N LYS A 307 20.45 -16.90 5.10
CA LYS A 307 20.96 -18.27 4.91
C LYS A 307 21.24 -18.92 6.25
N GLY A 308 21.05 -20.24 6.30
CA GLY A 308 21.44 -21.10 7.42
C GLY A 308 22.60 -22.01 7.06
N ASP A 309 23.10 -22.73 8.07
CA ASP A 309 24.08 -23.83 7.98
C ASP A 309 23.42 -25.17 7.60
N GLY A 310 22.15 -25.35 7.96
CA GLY A 310 21.39 -26.58 7.79
C GLY A 310 21.20 -27.40 9.08
N GLU A 311 21.69 -26.91 10.22
CA GLU A 311 21.60 -27.57 11.53
C GLU A 311 20.47 -26.98 12.40
N ALA A 312 19.93 -25.83 12.02
CA ALA A 312 18.76 -25.21 12.66
C ALA A 312 17.44 -25.88 12.26
N GLU A 313 16.61 -26.22 13.25
CA GLU A 313 15.21 -26.67 13.10
C GLU A 313 14.27 -25.47 12.82
N SER A 314 14.59 -24.30 13.37
CA SER A 314 13.84 -23.08 13.12
C SER A 314 14.68 -21.82 13.35
N HIS A 315 14.14 -20.67 12.95
CA HIS A 315 14.75 -19.36 13.20
C HIS A 315 13.78 -18.44 13.94
N LEU A 316 14.28 -17.68 14.91
CA LEU A 316 13.54 -16.66 15.66
C LEU A 316 13.79 -15.29 15.06
N VAL A 317 12.72 -14.54 14.79
CA VAL A 317 12.77 -13.23 14.14
C VAL A 317 12.53 -12.14 15.18
N TYR A 318 13.46 -11.20 15.28
CA TYR A 318 13.42 -10.10 16.22
C TYR A 318 13.36 -8.74 15.52
N ARG A 319 12.67 -7.77 16.13
CA ARG A 319 12.52 -6.40 15.65
C ARG A 319 12.72 -5.38 16.77
N ALA A 320 13.37 -4.26 16.46
CA ALA A 320 13.47 -3.06 17.30
C ALA A 320 13.21 -1.79 16.45
N THR A 321 12.91 -0.67 17.11
CA THR A 321 12.76 0.67 16.48
C THR A 321 14.03 1.51 16.52
N ALA A 322 15.11 1.00 17.13
CA ALA A 322 16.45 1.60 17.16
C ALA A 322 17.51 0.49 17.13
N ALA A 323 18.69 0.76 16.56
CA ALA A 323 19.76 -0.23 16.35
C ALA A 323 20.32 -0.81 17.67
N ASP A 324 20.38 0.01 18.72
CA ASP A 324 20.81 -0.32 20.08
C ASP A 324 19.62 -0.55 21.05
N GLY A 325 18.40 -0.58 20.51
CA GLY A 325 17.17 -0.70 21.29
C GLY A 325 16.86 -2.12 21.80
N THR A 326 15.75 -2.25 22.53
CA THR A 326 15.24 -3.55 22.97
C THR A 326 14.57 -4.29 21.80
N TYR A 327 15.07 -5.47 21.46
CA TYR A 327 14.54 -6.30 20.39
C TYR A 327 13.46 -7.25 20.89
N ALA A 328 12.23 -7.10 20.38
CA ALA A 328 11.13 -8.02 20.65
C ALA A 328 11.11 -9.15 19.61
N LYS A 329 10.82 -10.40 20.04
CA LYS A 329 10.52 -11.50 19.11
C LYS A 329 9.16 -11.23 18.46
N ILE A 330 9.13 -11.12 17.13
CA ILE A 330 7.90 -10.92 16.35
C ILE A 330 7.37 -12.22 15.73
N GLY A 331 8.21 -13.25 15.60
CA GLY A 331 7.79 -14.52 15.02
C GLY A 331 8.90 -15.57 14.98
N SER A 332 8.63 -16.63 14.22
CA SER A 332 9.59 -17.69 13.90
C SER A 332 9.28 -18.31 12.55
N SER A 333 10.31 -18.85 11.88
CA SER A 333 10.18 -19.51 10.57
C SER A 333 10.90 -20.86 10.57
N LEU A 334 10.35 -21.83 9.83
CA LEU A 334 11.00 -23.12 9.53
C LEU A 334 11.87 -23.07 8.26
N GLY A 335 11.85 -21.95 7.54
CA GLY A 335 12.67 -21.69 6.37
C GLY A 335 13.49 -20.42 6.53
N THR A 336 14.30 -20.09 5.52
CA THR A 336 15.23 -18.95 5.58
C THR A 336 14.62 -17.62 5.13
N SER A 337 13.33 -17.42 5.38
CA SER A 337 12.60 -16.18 5.11
C SER A 337 11.50 -15.93 6.13
N PHE A 338 11.14 -14.66 6.29
CA PHE A 338 10.02 -14.20 7.11
C PHE A 338 9.35 -13.00 6.47
N TYR A 339 8.07 -12.80 6.79
CA TYR A 339 7.29 -11.69 6.29
C TYR A 339 6.62 -10.99 7.48
N ASP A 340 6.98 -9.72 7.71
CA ASP A 340 6.47 -8.88 8.79
C ASP A 340 5.40 -7.94 8.24
N ASP A 341 4.16 -8.42 8.23
CA ASP A 341 2.94 -7.67 7.91
C ASP A 341 2.52 -6.69 9.02
N THR A 342 3.20 -6.71 10.17
CA THR A 342 2.93 -5.80 11.30
C THR A 342 3.82 -4.56 11.31
N ALA A 343 4.71 -4.42 10.33
CA ALA A 343 5.55 -3.23 10.16
C ALA A 343 4.69 -2.06 9.66
N ALA A 344 4.49 -1.04 10.49
CA ALA A 344 3.76 0.17 10.07
C ALA A 344 4.51 0.93 8.96
N GLU A 345 3.78 1.69 8.14
CA GLU A 345 4.38 2.68 7.23
C GLU A 345 5.03 3.82 8.03
N LYS A 346 5.81 4.68 7.37
CA LYS A 346 6.51 5.85 7.98
C LYS A 346 7.50 5.46 9.09
N SER A 347 7.78 4.17 9.26
CA SER A 347 8.47 3.61 10.42
C SER A 347 9.77 2.93 10.02
N THR A 348 10.82 3.17 10.81
CA THR A 348 12.12 2.49 10.66
C THR A 348 12.23 1.35 11.65
N TYR A 349 12.63 0.18 11.16
CA TYR A 349 12.77 -1.04 11.95
C TYR A 349 14.13 -1.68 11.72
N HIS A 350 14.70 -2.22 12.79
CA HIS A 350 15.93 -3.01 12.77
C HIS A 350 15.60 -4.47 13.05
N TYR A 351 16.05 -5.37 12.20
CA TYR A 351 15.76 -6.80 12.27
C TYR A 351 17.02 -7.61 12.54
N ALA A 352 16.89 -8.63 13.39
CA ALA A 352 17.94 -9.60 13.68
C ALA A 352 17.35 -11.00 13.84
N ILE A 353 18.09 -12.03 13.43
CA ILE A 353 17.63 -13.43 13.45
C ILE A 353 18.52 -14.25 14.41
N ALA A 354 17.95 -15.24 15.08
CA ALA A 354 18.71 -16.32 15.73
C ALA A 354 18.24 -17.69 15.21
N SER A 355 19.12 -18.68 15.18
CA SER A 355 18.81 -20.07 14.90
C SER A 355 18.39 -20.82 16.17
N VAL A 356 17.58 -21.86 16.02
CA VAL A 356 17.21 -22.81 17.08
C VAL A 356 17.39 -24.22 16.54
N ASP A 357 18.09 -25.08 17.28
CA ASP A 357 18.26 -26.49 16.94
C ASP A 357 17.06 -27.36 17.39
N THR A 358 17.19 -28.68 17.23
CA THR A 358 16.18 -29.66 17.68
C THR A 358 16.12 -29.88 19.20
N ALA A 359 17.16 -29.49 19.94
CA ALA A 359 17.21 -29.53 21.40
C ALA A 359 16.60 -28.27 22.06
N GLY A 360 16.43 -27.19 21.28
CA GLY A 360 15.92 -25.90 21.72
C GLY A 360 17.00 -24.87 22.07
N ASN A 361 18.27 -25.14 21.80
CA ASN A 361 19.34 -24.16 22.03
C ASN A 361 19.24 -23.04 20.99
N VAL A 362 19.44 -21.79 21.43
CA VAL A 362 19.28 -20.60 20.59
C VAL A 362 20.64 -19.96 20.35
N SER A 363 20.98 -19.68 19.09
CA SER A 363 22.23 -19.00 18.72
C SER A 363 22.26 -17.54 19.19
N GLU A 364 23.44 -16.91 19.11
CA GLU A 364 23.49 -15.44 19.13
C GLU A 364 22.70 -14.87 17.94
N ARG A 365 22.24 -13.62 18.10
CA ARG A 365 21.51 -12.91 17.05
C ARG A 365 22.48 -12.34 16.00
N THR A 366 22.07 -12.33 14.74
CA THR A 366 22.80 -11.63 13.68
C THR A 366 23.01 -10.15 14.01
N ALA A 367 24.02 -9.53 13.39
CA ALA A 367 24.05 -8.07 13.30
C ALA A 367 22.74 -7.56 12.68
N PRO A 368 22.18 -6.43 13.16
CA PRO A 368 20.88 -5.99 12.72
C PRO A 368 20.93 -5.31 11.35
N VAL A 369 19.92 -5.57 10.53
CA VAL A 369 19.71 -4.90 9.23
C VAL A 369 18.47 -4.01 9.32
N VAL A 370 18.56 -2.81 8.75
CA VAL A 370 17.53 -1.77 8.84
C VAL A 370 16.62 -1.77 7.60
N SER A 371 15.33 -1.54 7.80
CA SER A 371 14.36 -1.19 6.75
C SER A 371 13.52 -0.01 7.21
N THR A 372 13.32 0.97 6.32
CA THR A 372 12.36 2.05 6.51
C THR A 372 11.19 1.80 5.56
N ARG A 373 9.98 1.64 6.12
CA ARG A 373 8.76 1.43 5.33
C ARG A 373 8.37 2.75 4.68
N ALA A 374 8.37 2.80 3.35
CA ALA A 374 7.91 3.99 2.63
C ALA A 374 6.43 4.26 2.92
N ASP A 375 6.08 5.55 2.95
CA ASP A 375 4.70 6.00 2.98
C ASP A 375 4.01 5.71 1.63
N ARG A 376 2.84 5.07 1.69
CA ARG A 376 1.99 4.79 0.52
C ARG A 376 0.54 5.22 0.76
N THR A 377 0.28 5.87 1.90
CA THR A 377 -1.05 6.27 2.32
C THR A 377 -1.31 7.69 1.88
N ALA A 378 -2.01 7.85 0.74
CA ALA A 378 -2.40 9.16 0.24
C ALA A 378 -3.23 9.95 1.27
N PRO A 379 -3.03 11.27 1.36
CA PRO A 379 -3.78 12.12 2.28
C PRO A 379 -5.27 12.15 1.89
N ALA A 380 -6.12 12.48 2.86
CA ALA A 380 -7.56 12.66 2.62
C ALA A 380 -7.87 13.62 1.46
N ALA A 381 -8.95 13.36 0.71
CA ALA A 381 -9.38 14.23 -0.38
C ALA A 381 -9.78 15.64 0.13
N PRO A 382 -9.39 16.74 -0.55
CA PRO A 382 -9.75 18.09 -0.13
C PRO A 382 -11.27 18.30 -0.04
N THR A 383 -11.72 19.00 1.01
CA THR A 383 -13.15 19.25 1.26
C THR A 383 -13.47 20.74 1.29
N GLY A 384 -14.74 21.06 1.04
CA GLY A 384 -15.22 22.44 1.09
C GLY A 384 -14.66 23.34 -0.01
N LEU A 385 -14.27 22.76 -1.16
CA LEU A 385 -13.91 23.54 -2.34
C LEU A 385 -15.10 24.39 -2.77
N ALA A 386 -14.88 25.69 -2.85
CA ALA A 386 -15.76 26.68 -3.43
C ALA A 386 -14.98 27.49 -4.47
N ALA A 387 -15.70 28.02 -5.46
CA ALA A 387 -15.16 28.92 -6.47
C ALA A 387 -16.08 30.14 -6.57
N GLU A 388 -15.49 31.33 -6.66
CA GLU A 388 -16.19 32.61 -6.77
C GLU A 388 -15.59 33.41 -7.92
N GLY A 389 -16.43 33.97 -8.78
CA GLY A 389 -15.98 34.84 -9.87
C GLY A 389 -15.63 36.22 -9.34
N THR A 390 -14.43 36.71 -9.66
CA THR A 390 -13.97 38.06 -9.26
C THR A 390 -13.46 38.83 -10.47
N ALA A 391 -13.29 40.15 -10.35
CA ALA A 391 -12.75 40.99 -11.42
C ALA A 391 -11.38 40.50 -11.91
N ASP A 392 -10.53 39.97 -11.03
CA ASP A 392 -9.15 39.54 -11.33
C ASP A 392 -9.02 38.07 -11.78
N GLY A 393 -10.08 37.27 -11.65
CA GLY A 393 -10.05 35.82 -11.91
C GLY A 393 -11.10 35.04 -11.13
N ASN A 394 -11.08 33.71 -11.23
CA ASN A 394 -11.89 32.85 -10.36
C ASN A 394 -11.12 32.54 -9.07
N LEU A 395 -11.61 33.05 -7.93
CA LEU A 395 -11.05 32.79 -6.61
C LEU A 395 -11.55 31.42 -6.12
N LEU A 396 -10.61 30.49 -5.96
CA LEU A 396 -10.84 29.19 -5.36
C LEU A 396 -10.53 29.27 -3.86
N THR A 397 -11.40 28.70 -3.04
CA THR A 397 -11.16 28.53 -1.60
C THR A 397 -11.51 27.11 -1.17
N TRP A 398 -10.85 26.57 -0.15
CA TRP A 398 -11.11 25.23 0.36
C TRP A 398 -10.74 25.09 1.84
N THR A 399 -11.18 24.01 2.49
CA THR A 399 -10.79 23.72 3.87
C THR A 399 -9.38 23.11 3.90
N ALA A 400 -8.49 23.64 4.73
CA ALA A 400 -7.15 23.08 4.95
C ALA A 400 -7.24 21.59 5.31
N ASN A 401 -6.34 20.78 4.76
CA ASN A 401 -6.36 19.35 5.03
C ASN A 401 -5.83 19.12 6.45
N ALA A 402 -6.56 18.33 7.25
CA ALA A 402 -6.13 17.98 8.60
C ALA A 402 -5.11 16.83 8.63
N ASP A 403 -4.87 16.22 7.46
CA ASP A 403 -3.88 15.18 7.19
C ASP A 403 -2.50 15.78 6.83
N ASP A 404 -1.50 14.94 6.54
CA ASP A 404 -0.13 15.34 6.21
C ASP A 404 0.11 15.86 4.77
N ALA A 405 -0.91 16.49 4.18
CA ALA A 405 -0.77 17.14 2.88
C ALA A 405 0.27 18.27 2.93
N THR A 406 1.18 18.31 1.94
CA THR A 406 2.18 19.37 1.76
C THR A 406 1.85 20.31 0.61
N ALA A 407 1.00 19.89 -0.33
CA ALA A 407 0.57 20.71 -1.47
C ALA A 407 -0.82 20.28 -1.99
N TYR A 408 -1.39 21.14 -2.85
CA TYR A 408 -2.60 20.86 -3.61
C TYR A 408 -2.34 20.99 -5.11
N GLN A 409 -2.75 20.00 -5.89
CA GLN A 409 -2.85 20.09 -7.35
C GLN A 409 -4.23 20.63 -7.74
N ILE A 410 -4.24 21.65 -8.59
CA ILE A 410 -5.45 22.35 -9.02
C ILE A 410 -5.72 21.97 -10.47
N PHE A 411 -6.94 21.52 -10.75
CA PHE A 411 -7.37 21.14 -12.09
C PHE A 411 -8.59 21.97 -12.51
N VAL A 412 -8.63 22.35 -13.78
CA VAL A 412 -9.72 23.14 -14.37
C VAL A 412 -10.30 22.45 -15.60
N ARG A 413 -11.62 22.52 -15.76
CA ARG A 413 -12.35 22.19 -16.98
C ARG A 413 -13.00 23.46 -17.50
N ARG A 414 -12.47 23.94 -18.63
CA ARG A 414 -12.94 25.14 -19.34
C ARG A 414 -14.19 24.85 -20.18
N PRO A 415 -14.94 25.86 -20.63
CA PRO A 415 -16.12 25.69 -21.48
C PRO A 415 -15.83 24.80 -22.70
N GLY A 416 -16.75 23.90 -23.04
CA GLY A 416 -16.60 22.95 -24.14
C GLY A 416 -15.60 21.81 -23.91
N ALA A 417 -14.78 21.84 -22.85
CA ALA A 417 -13.88 20.74 -22.51
C ALA A 417 -14.63 19.60 -21.79
N THR A 418 -14.33 18.36 -22.16
CA THR A 418 -14.93 17.16 -21.55
C THR A 418 -14.15 16.62 -20.35
N THR A 419 -12.92 17.06 -20.15
CA THR A 419 -12.00 16.56 -19.12
C THR A 419 -11.36 17.72 -18.35
N PHE A 420 -10.94 17.46 -17.11
CA PHE A 420 -10.17 18.39 -16.30
C PHE A 420 -8.69 18.34 -16.72
N ALA A 421 -8.11 19.51 -17.00
CA ALA A 421 -6.69 19.69 -17.25
C ALA A 421 -5.99 20.23 -16.00
N TYR A 422 -4.69 19.96 -15.83
CA TYR A 422 -3.90 20.56 -14.77
C TYR A 422 -3.78 22.08 -15.00
N LEU A 423 -4.04 22.87 -13.97
CA LEU A 423 -3.93 24.33 -13.97
C LEU A 423 -2.63 24.77 -13.29
N ASP A 424 -2.50 24.48 -12.00
CA ASP A 424 -1.38 24.91 -11.16
C ASP A 424 -1.30 24.06 -9.87
N SER A 425 -0.39 24.41 -8.96
CA SER A 425 -0.29 23.84 -7.61
C SER A 425 -0.12 24.90 -6.53
N ALA A 426 -0.84 24.72 -5.41
CA ALA A 426 -0.66 25.52 -4.21
C ALA A 426 0.22 24.78 -3.19
N THR A 427 1.34 25.37 -2.79
CA THR A 427 2.26 24.78 -1.80
C THR A 427 1.85 25.12 -0.36
N GLY A 428 2.11 24.18 0.56
CA GLY A 428 1.74 24.25 1.97
C GLY A 428 0.35 23.64 2.27
N GLY A 429 0.28 22.65 3.16
CA GLY A 429 -0.99 22.03 3.58
C GLY A 429 -1.96 22.95 4.31
N ALA A 430 -1.45 24.07 4.85
CA ALA A 430 -2.26 25.13 5.45
C ALA A 430 -2.81 26.15 4.42
N THR A 431 -2.47 26.02 3.14
CA THR A 431 -2.95 26.91 2.08
C THR A 431 -4.39 26.55 1.71
N THR A 432 -5.28 27.56 1.72
CA THR A 432 -6.74 27.40 1.58
C THR A 432 -7.35 28.21 0.43
N GLY A 433 -6.53 28.69 -0.51
CA GLY A 433 -7.02 29.44 -1.66
C GLY A 433 -6.00 29.63 -2.78
N HIS A 434 -6.52 29.92 -3.97
CA HIS A 434 -5.77 30.18 -5.21
C HIS A 434 -6.65 31.01 -6.17
N LEU A 435 -6.05 31.86 -7.01
CA LEU A 435 -6.77 32.70 -7.97
C LEU A 435 -6.43 32.29 -9.40
N ASP A 436 -7.41 31.73 -10.13
CA ASP A 436 -7.27 31.48 -11.57
C ASP A 436 -7.48 32.79 -12.35
N THR A 437 -6.42 33.57 -12.52
CA THR A 437 -6.40 34.81 -13.31
C THR A 437 -6.53 34.55 -14.82
N SER A 438 -6.46 33.29 -15.26
CA SER A 438 -6.59 32.90 -16.67
C SER A 438 -8.02 32.52 -17.05
N ALA A 439 -8.97 32.61 -16.12
CA ALA A 439 -10.40 32.44 -16.40
C ALA A 439 -10.92 33.53 -17.36
N THR A 440 -11.57 33.11 -18.45
CA THR A 440 -12.17 34.01 -19.43
C THR A 440 -13.48 34.59 -18.88
N PRO A 441 -13.65 35.93 -18.86
CA PRO A 441 -14.91 36.57 -18.46
C PRO A 441 -16.13 36.02 -19.21
N GLY A 442 -17.28 35.96 -18.55
CA GLY A 442 -18.55 35.47 -19.10
C GLY A 442 -18.62 33.97 -19.31
N THR A 443 -17.62 33.20 -18.90
CA THR A 443 -17.58 31.75 -19.12
C THR A 443 -17.41 30.93 -17.84
N GLU A 444 -18.26 29.90 -17.66
CA GLU A 444 -18.17 28.99 -16.52
C GLU A 444 -16.94 28.09 -16.64
N SER A 445 -16.12 28.07 -15.59
CA SER A 445 -15.04 27.10 -15.41
C SER A 445 -15.32 26.25 -14.17
N ALA A 446 -15.15 24.93 -14.30
CA ALA A 446 -15.25 23.99 -13.18
C ALA A 446 -13.87 23.58 -12.68
N TYR A 447 -13.73 23.40 -11.37
CA TYR A 447 -12.46 23.13 -10.68
C TYR A 447 -12.57 21.90 -9.78
N LEU A 448 -11.46 21.17 -9.64
CA LEU A 448 -11.28 20.15 -8.59
C LEU A 448 -9.85 20.21 -8.04
N LEU A 449 -9.67 19.69 -6.82
CA LEU A 449 -8.39 19.61 -6.14
C LEU A 449 -7.97 18.18 -5.85
N ARG A 450 -6.66 17.94 -5.76
CA ARG A 450 -6.05 16.78 -5.10
C ARG A 450 -5.03 17.25 -4.09
N ALA A 451 -5.01 16.65 -2.89
CA ALA A 451 -3.93 16.84 -1.93
C ALA A 451 -2.74 15.93 -2.30
N VAL A 452 -1.54 16.37 -1.97
CA VAL A 452 -0.29 15.62 -2.13
C VAL A 452 0.51 15.72 -0.82
N ASP A 453 1.02 14.59 -0.32
CA ASP A 453 1.87 14.53 0.89
C ASP A 453 3.37 14.78 0.59
N GLU A 454 4.25 14.59 1.56
CA GLU A 454 5.72 14.72 1.37
C GLU A 454 6.33 13.56 0.57
N ALA A 455 5.69 12.38 0.58
CA ALA A 455 6.13 11.20 -0.16
C ALA A 455 5.69 11.21 -1.64
N GLY A 456 4.79 12.13 -2.02
CA GLY A 456 4.24 12.27 -3.36
C GLY A 456 2.99 11.42 -3.61
N ASN A 457 2.36 10.83 -2.58
CA ASN A 457 1.07 10.17 -2.77
C ASN A 457 -0.03 11.22 -2.98
N VAL A 458 -0.99 10.90 -3.84
CA VAL A 458 -2.00 11.85 -4.31
C VAL A 458 -3.39 11.38 -3.90
N SER A 459 -4.18 12.27 -3.30
CA SER A 459 -5.55 11.98 -2.86
C SER A 459 -6.49 11.68 -4.03
N ALA A 460 -7.67 11.15 -3.71
CA ALA A 460 -8.82 11.23 -4.62
C ALA A 460 -9.23 12.69 -4.90
N ASP A 461 -10.00 12.90 -5.97
CA ASP A 461 -10.54 14.21 -6.35
C ASP A 461 -11.45 14.78 -5.24
N SER A 462 -11.39 16.09 -5.02
CA SER A 462 -12.42 16.82 -4.28
C SER A 462 -13.78 16.76 -5.00
N ALA A 463 -14.86 17.08 -4.29
CA ALA A 463 -16.07 17.51 -4.97
C ALA A 463 -15.75 18.74 -5.85
N PRO A 464 -16.28 18.85 -7.08
CA PRO A 464 -15.98 19.97 -7.96
C PRO A 464 -16.79 21.22 -7.57
N ALA A 465 -16.24 22.39 -7.85
CA ALA A 465 -16.93 23.68 -7.77
C ALA A 465 -16.83 24.42 -9.11
N SER A 466 -17.85 25.19 -9.47
CA SER A 466 -17.86 26.02 -10.68
C SER A 466 -17.92 27.50 -10.34
N ALA A 467 -17.30 28.34 -11.17
CA ALA A 467 -17.48 29.78 -11.17
C ALA A 467 -17.39 30.35 -12.59
N THR A 468 -18.22 31.35 -12.86
CA THR A 468 -18.10 32.22 -14.04
C THR A 468 -17.37 33.48 -13.60
N ARG A 469 -16.30 33.86 -14.30
CA ARG A 469 -15.63 35.14 -14.04
C ARG A 469 -16.52 36.27 -14.59
N PRO A 470 -16.91 37.27 -13.78
CA PRO A 470 -17.80 38.34 -14.23
C PRO A 470 -17.12 39.29 -15.23
N HIS A 471 -17.92 39.92 -16.09
CA HIS A 471 -17.50 41.01 -16.98
C HIS A 471 -17.41 42.36 -16.26
N LYS A 472 -16.79 42.40 -15.07
CA LYS A 472 -16.74 43.60 -14.22
C LYS A 472 -15.77 44.65 -14.78
N VAL A 473 -16.23 45.41 -15.78
CA VAL A 473 -15.53 46.55 -16.36
C VAL A 473 -15.70 47.77 -15.46
N ALA A 474 -14.64 48.57 -15.30
CA ALA A 474 -14.72 49.83 -14.58
C ALA A 474 -15.69 50.82 -15.27
N PRO A 475 -16.37 51.71 -14.53
CA PRO A 475 -17.21 52.75 -15.13
C PRO A 475 -16.41 53.66 -16.08
N VAL A 476 -16.92 53.87 -17.30
CA VAL A 476 -16.41 54.84 -18.26
C VAL A 476 -16.57 56.26 -17.68
N PRO A 477 -15.67 57.21 -18.01
CA PRO A 477 -15.76 58.56 -17.49
C PRO A 477 -17.13 59.20 -17.78
N GLY A 478 -17.85 59.55 -16.71
CA GLY A 478 -19.15 60.21 -16.80
C GLY A 478 -20.37 59.28 -16.89
N ALA A 479 -20.24 57.96 -16.72
CA ALA A 479 -21.37 57.04 -16.66
C ALA A 479 -22.39 57.45 -15.56
N ASP A 480 -23.66 57.68 -15.95
CA ASP A 480 -24.79 57.88 -15.04
C ASP A 480 -25.39 56.54 -14.55
N ALA A 481 -25.22 55.48 -15.34
CA ALA A 481 -25.66 54.12 -15.01
C ALA A 481 -24.79 53.05 -15.71
N VAL A 482 -24.55 51.92 -15.03
CA VAL A 482 -23.88 50.74 -15.59
C VAL A 482 -24.88 49.59 -15.75
N VAL A 483 -24.97 49.06 -16.97
CA VAL A 483 -25.75 47.87 -17.30
C VAL A 483 -24.82 46.66 -17.39
N ASP A 484 -25.16 45.58 -16.70
CA ASP A 484 -24.42 44.31 -16.73
C ASP A 484 -25.40 43.13 -16.66
N ALA A 485 -25.39 42.27 -17.68
CA ALA A 485 -26.29 41.11 -17.78
C ALA A 485 -26.13 40.13 -16.61
N ASP A 486 -24.93 40.03 -16.02
CA ASP A 486 -24.63 39.12 -14.91
C ASP A 486 -25.09 39.67 -13.54
N GLY A 487 -25.54 40.94 -13.48
CA GLY A 487 -26.05 41.59 -12.27
C GLY A 487 -25.02 42.35 -11.44
N ASP A 488 -23.83 42.56 -11.98
CA ASP A 488 -22.71 43.29 -11.34
C ASP A 488 -22.78 44.83 -11.49
N GLY A 489 -23.71 45.33 -12.30
CA GLY A 489 -24.00 46.76 -12.54
C GLY A 489 -25.24 47.27 -11.78
N ASP A 490 -25.64 48.51 -12.06
CA ASP A 490 -26.85 49.13 -11.50
C ASP A 490 -28.15 48.49 -12.07
N HIS A 491 -28.08 47.98 -13.30
CA HIS A 491 -29.19 47.35 -14.02
C HIS A 491 -28.74 46.11 -14.79
N THR A 492 -29.65 45.14 -14.99
CA THR A 492 -29.41 43.93 -15.82
C THR A 492 -29.92 44.05 -17.26
N SER A 493 -30.50 45.19 -17.63
CA SER A 493 -31.11 45.44 -18.95
C SER A 493 -30.92 46.90 -19.36
N VAL A 494 -30.71 47.12 -20.66
CA VAL A 494 -30.56 48.44 -21.28
C VAL A 494 -31.87 49.22 -21.21
N GLN A 495 -33.02 48.57 -21.41
CA GLN A 495 -34.31 49.21 -21.26
C GLN A 495 -34.54 49.68 -19.81
N ALA A 496 -34.15 48.88 -18.81
CA ALA A 496 -34.30 49.26 -17.41
C ALA A 496 -33.47 50.51 -17.04
N ALA A 497 -32.25 50.65 -17.57
CA ALA A 497 -31.44 51.86 -17.40
C ALA A 497 -32.04 53.07 -18.13
N LEU A 498 -32.54 52.88 -19.36
CA LEU A 498 -33.22 53.94 -20.13
C LEU A 498 -34.50 54.43 -19.45
N ASP A 499 -35.27 53.55 -18.81
CA ASP A 499 -36.49 53.88 -18.08
C ASP A 499 -36.21 54.55 -16.72
N ALA A 500 -35.10 54.20 -16.08
CA ALA A 500 -34.65 54.81 -14.83
C ALA A 500 -34.08 56.23 -15.03
N LEU A 501 -33.46 56.49 -16.19
CA LEU A 501 -32.89 57.77 -16.54
C LEU A 501 -33.93 58.71 -17.18
N GLY A 502 -33.74 60.01 -16.97
CA GLY A 502 -34.47 61.05 -17.71
C GLY A 502 -33.78 61.44 -19.01
N ALA A 503 -34.40 62.33 -19.77
CA ALA A 503 -33.72 63.01 -20.87
C ALA A 503 -32.57 63.89 -20.35
N GLY A 504 -31.41 63.82 -21.02
CA GLY A 504 -30.28 64.69 -20.76
C GLY A 504 -30.43 66.07 -21.41
N THR A 505 -29.32 66.80 -21.49
CA THR A 505 -29.21 68.07 -22.22
C THR A 505 -27.94 68.11 -23.05
N ALA A 506 -27.81 69.09 -23.96
CA ALA A 506 -26.60 69.28 -24.76
C ALA A 506 -25.31 69.51 -23.93
N ALA A 507 -25.44 69.93 -22.67
CA ALA A 507 -24.31 70.17 -21.75
C ALA A 507 -24.14 69.05 -20.69
N ASP A 508 -25.11 68.15 -20.58
CA ASP A 508 -25.15 67.01 -19.64
C ASP A 508 -25.93 65.87 -20.31
N PRO A 509 -25.33 65.20 -21.32
CA PRO A 509 -25.93 64.03 -21.95
C PRO A 509 -25.83 62.83 -21.00
N LYS A 510 -26.86 61.98 -20.97
CA LYS A 510 -26.92 60.83 -20.05
C LYS A 510 -26.20 59.62 -20.61
N VAL A 511 -25.17 59.16 -19.89
CA VAL A 511 -24.27 58.10 -20.33
C VAL A 511 -24.65 56.78 -19.67
N ILE A 512 -25.11 55.84 -20.48
CA ILE A 512 -25.34 54.46 -20.08
C ILE A 512 -24.17 53.62 -20.56
N GLN A 513 -23.42 53.06 -19.63
CA GLN A 513 -22.46 52.00 -19.92
C GLN A 513 -23.20 50.67 -20.07
N VAL A 514 -22.79 49.86 -21.04
CA VAL A 514 -23.25 48.48 -21.20
C VAL A 514 -22.04 47.56 -21.22
N ASN A 515 -21.88 46.75 -20.18
CA ASN A 515 -20.77 45.80 -20.07
C ASN A 515 -20.87 44.70 -21.15
N PRO A 516 -19.76 44.03 -21.48
CA PRO A 516 -19.78 42.84 -22.33
C PRO A 516 -20.82 41.81 -21.87
N GLY A 517 -21.53 41.22 -22.83
CA GLY A 517 -22.68 40.34 -22.58
C GLY A 517 -23.71 40.39 -23.71
N THR A 518 -24.64 39.44 -23.69
CA THR A 518 -25.74 39.33 -24.67
C THR A 518 -27.07 39.71 -24.02
N TYR A 519 -27.59 40.88 -24.39
CA TYR A 519 -28.82 41.48 -23.90
C TYR A 519 -29.97 41.14 -24.85
N ARG A 520 -30.69 40.05 -24.55
CA ARG A 520 -31.81 39.60 -25.39
C ARG A 520 -33.11 40.35 -25.06
N GLU A 521 -33.18 41.62 -25.45
CA GLU A 521 -34.29 42.53 -25.13
C GLU A 521 -34.69 43.42 -26.33
N LEU A 522 -35.88 44.03 -26.25
CA LEU A 522 -36.32 45.07 -27.17
C LEU A 522 -36.08 46.44 -26.54
N VAL A 523 -35.28 47.28 -27.19
CA VAL A 523 -34.86 48.58 -26.65
C VAL A 523 -35.57 49.73 -27.35
N GLN A 524 -36.18 50.65 -26.60
CA GLN A 524 -36.81 51.86 -27.12
C GLN A 524 -36.27 53.12 -26.42
N VAL A 525 -35.43 53.87 -27.11
CA VAL A 525 -34.85 55.14 -26.64
C VAL A 525 -35.82 56.28 -26.93
N THR A 526 -36.52 56.78 -25.92
CA THR A 526 -37.41 57.95 -26.03
C THR A 526 -36.77 59.25 -25.51
N ASN A 527 -35.83 59.11 -24.57
CA ASN A 527 -35.08 60.20 -23.96
C ASN A 527 -34.12 60.86 -24.96
N LYS A 528 -34.02 62.20 -24.90
CA LYS A 528 -33.04 62.98 -25.68
C LYS A 528 -31.68 63.02 -24.98
N TYR A 529 -30.62 63.31 -25.74
CA TYR A 529 -29.26 63.47 -25.21
C TYR A 529 -28.82 62.26 -24.38
N VAL A 530 -28.89 61.06 -24.98
CA VAL A 530 -28.43 59.81 -24.37
C VAL A 530 -27.24 59.28 -25.15
N ARG A 531 -26.19 58.87 -24.44
CA ARG A 531 -25.04 58.13 -24.96
C ARG A 531 -25.17 56.68 -24.46
N LEU A 532 -25.14 55.71 -25.36
CA LEU A 532 -25.10 54.28 -25.04
C LEU A 532 -23.72 53.73 -25.42
N VAL A 533 -22.92 53.31 -24.45
CA VAL A 533 -21.50 52.99 -24.65
C VAL A 533 -21.22 51.55 -24.24
N GLY A 534 -20.86 50.69 -25.19
CA GLY A 534 -20.38 49.35 -24.89
C GLY A 534 -18.98 49.38 -24.28
N ALA A 535 -18.79 48.67 -23.17
CA ALA A 535 -17.56 48.71 -22.36
C ALA A 535 -16.50 47.67 -22.74
N GLY A 536 -16.75 46.85 -23.77
CA GLY A 536 -15.79 45.88 -24.28
C GLY A 536 -14.63 46.50 -25.07
N ASP A 537 -13.60 45.70 -25.35
CA ASP A 537 -12.49 46.10 -26.22
C ASP A 537 -12.90 46.10 -27.72
N ASP A 538 -14.00 45.42 -28.05
CA ASP A 538 -14.53 45.25 -29.42
C ASP A 538 -16.08 45.26 -29.39
N PRO A 539 -16.75 45.87 -30.37
CA PRO A 539 -18.22 46.00 -30.39
C PRO A 539 -18.97 44.67 -30.47
N SER A 540 -18.33 43.56 -30.85
CA SER A 540 -18.92 42.21 -30.79
C SER A 540 -19.08 41.67 -29.36
N GLN A 541 -18.44 42.27 -28.35
CA GLN A 541 -18.51 41.80 -26.96
C GLN A 541 -19.79 42.25 -26.24
N THR A 542 -20.43 43.33 -26.68
CA THR A 542 -21.68 43.85 -26.11
C THR A 542 -22.78 43.77 -27.17
N VAL A 543 -23.70 42.82 -27.05
CA VAL A 543 -24.71 42.52 -28.09
C VAL A 543 -26.12 42.73 -27.57
N ILE A 544 -26.87 43.65 -28.18
CA ILE A 544 -28.32 43.82 -27.97
C ILE A 544 -29.03 43.08 -29.11
N THR A 545 -29.79 42.03 -28.80
CA THR A 545 -30.36 41.12 -29.81
C THR A 545 -31.83 40.76 -29.57
N TYR A 546 -32.57 40.60 -30.66
CA TYR A 546 -33.91 40.00 -30.66
C TYR A 546 -34.17 39.37 -32.04
N ASP A 547 -35.22 38.56 -32.20
CA ASP A 547 -35.47 37.71 -33.38
C ASP A 547 -36.87 37.91 -33.99
N ASN A 548 -37.43 39.11 -33.87
CA ASN A 548 -38.73 39.41 -34.47
C ASN A 548 -38.59 39.62 -35.98
N ALA A 549 -39.55 39.09 -36.75
CA ALA A 549 -39.79 39.43 -38.15
C ALA A 549 -41.15 40.12 -38.33
N ALA A 550 -41.36 40.72 -39.50
CA ALA A 550 -42.64 41.33 -39.86
C ALA A 550 -43.83 40.34 -39.82
N GLY A 551 -43.56 39.06 -40.10
CA GLY A 551 -44.53 37.97 -40.03
C GLY A 551 -44.72 37.35 -38.64
N THR A 552 -43.89 37.71 -37.65
CA THR A 552 -44.06 37.23 -36.27
C THR A 552 -45.45 37.61 -35.75
N PRO A 553 -46.24 36.66 -35.20
CA PRO A 553 -47.58 36.96 -34.68
C PRO A 553 -47.55 37.98 -33.54
N THR A 554 -48.57 38.84 -33.48
CA THR A 554 -48.82 39.69 -32.30
C THR A 554 -49.16 38.82 -31.09
N ALA A 555 -48.83 39.27 -29.88
CA ALA A 555 -49.10 38.53 -28.63
C ALA A 555 -50.59 38.28 -28.36
N ASP A 556 -51.49 39.08 -28.96
CA ASP A 556 -52.94 38.90 -28.91
C ASP A 556 -53.50 38.02 -30.05
N GLY A 557 -52.65 37.58 -30.99
CA GLY A 557 -53.03 36.75 -32.14
C GLY A 557 -53.87 37.46 -33.20
N THR A 558 -54.03 38.79 -33.14
CA THR A 558 -54.90 39.55 -34.06
C THR A 558 -54.26 39.84 -35.42
N GLY A 559 -52.94 39.71 -35.55
CA GLY A 559 -52.20 39.93 -36.78
C GLY A 559 -50.72 39.59 -36.63
N THR A 560 -49.87 40.23 -37.43
CA THR A 560 -48.40 40.14 -37.33
C THR A 560 -47.80 41.49 -36.93
N LEU A 561 -46.56 41.49 -36.44
CA LEU A 561 -45.87 42.70 -36.00
C LEU A 561 -45.71 43.75 -37.13
N GLY A 562 -45.44 43.29 -38.36
CA GLY A 562 -45.05 44.13 -39.48
C GLY A 562 -43.64 44.71 -39.33
N THR A 563 -43.01 45.12 -40.44
CA THR A 563 -41.60 45.57 -40.50
C THR A 563 -41.23 46.58 -39.41
N GLN A 564 -42.10 47.55 -39.12
CA GLN A 564 -41.78 48.54 -38.10
C GLN A 564 -41.65 47.94 -36.69
N ASN A 565 -42.50 46.98 -36.30
CA ASN A 565 -42.45 46.42 -34.95
C ASN A 565 -41.53 45.20 -34.84
N SER A 566 -40.87 44.78 -35.94
CA SER A 566 -39.83 43.76 -35.88
C SER A 566 -38.49 44.27 -35.33
N ARG A 567 -38.31 45.60 -35.20
CA ARG A 567 -37.07 46.21 -34.67
C ARG A 567 -36.62 45.63 -33.33
N THR A 568 -35.32 45.35 -33.21
CA THR A 568 -34.63 45.12 -31.91
C THR A 568 -34.47 46.44 -31.16
N MET A 569 -33.90 47.46 -31.79
CA MET A 569 -33.74 48.81 -31.22
C MET A 569 -34.59 49.85 -31.96
N TYR A 570 -35.26 50.72 -31.20
CA TYR A 570 -36.00 51.88 -31.70
C TYR A 570 -35.47 53.18 -31.09
N VAL A 571 -34.77 54.00 -31.88
CA VAL A 571 -34.28 55.31 -31.45
C VAL A 571 -35.26 56.40 -31.85
N LYS A 572 -35.89 57.03 -30.85
CA LYS A 572 -36.97 58.02 -30.97
C LYS A 572 -36.72 59.31 -30.18
N GLY A 573 -35.67 59.34 -29.36
CA GLY A 573 -35.08 60.54 -28.78
C GLY A 573 -34.03 61.16 -29.71
N SER A 574 -34.04 62.49 -29.84
CA SER A 574 -33.04 63.25 -30.61
C SER A 574 -31.72 63.38 -29.85
N ASP A 575 -30.65 63.71 -30.57
CA ASP A 575 -29.33 63.94 -29.98
C ASP A 575 -28.78 62.67 -29.29
N PHE A 576 -29.01 61.51 -29.90
CA PHE A 576 -28.59 60.20 -29.41
C PHE A 576 -27.22 59.82 -29.98
N LEU A 577 -26.40 59.12 -29.19
CA LEU A 577 -25.24 58.40 -29.68
C LEU A 577 -25.26 56.97 -29.13
N ALA A 578 -24.92 55.99 -29.97
CA ALA A 578 -24.45 54.69 -29.53
C ALA A 578 -23.01 54.45 -30.00
N ARG A 579 -22.19 53.79 -29.18
CA ARG A 579 -20.80 53.47 -29.48
C ARG A 579 -20.38 52.08 -29.03
N ASN A 580 -19.50 51.44 -29.82
CA ASN A 580 -18.75 50.24 -29.44
C ASN A 580 -19.63 49.07 -28.96
N LEU A 581 -20.71 48.80 -29.69
CA LEU A 581 -21.65 47.72 -29.38
C LEU A 581 -22.25 47.12 -30.65
N THR A 582 -22.94 46.00 -30.52
CA THR A 582 -23.70 45.35 -31.58
C THR A 582 -25.21 45.49 -31.33
N VAL A 583 -25.97 45.86 -32.36
CA VAL A 583 -27.43 45.73 -32.42
C VAL A 583 -27.78 44.70 -33.49
N GLU A 584 -28.44 43.63 -33.10
CA GLU A 584 -28.71 42.47 -33.95
C GLU A 584 -30.21 42.21 -34.06
N ASN A 585 -30.68 41.87 -35.26
CA ASN A 585 -31.88 41.05 -35.40
C ASN A 585 -31.49 39.63 -35.85
N SER A 586 -31.62 38.68 -34.92
CA SER A 586 -31.20 37.28 -35.07
C SER A 586 -32.29 36.38 -35.66
N PHE A 587 -33.26 36.95 -36.38
CA PHE A 587 -34.32 36.19 -37.05
C PHE A 587 -33.76 35.17 -38.05
N ASP A 588 -33.95 33.90 -37.73
CA ASP A 588 -33.63 32.76 -38.60
C ASP A 588 -34.76 32.53 -39.61
N GLU A 589 -34.54 32.95 -40.86
CA GLU A 589 -35.45 32.72 -42.00
C GLU A 589 -35.73 31.22 -42.21
N ALA A 590 -34.72 30.35 -42.01
CA ALA A 590 -34.84 28.91 -42.28
C ALA A 590 -35.59 28.15 -41.17
N ALA A 591 -35.65 28.70 -39.95
CA ALA A 591 -36.46 28.16 -38.85
C ALA A 591 -37.96 28.48 -38.98
N HIS A 592 -38.34 29.39 -39.89
CA HIS A 592 -39.70 29.92 -39.99
C HIS A 592 -40.31 29.71 -41.39
N SER A 593 -41.55 30.14 -41.58
CA SER A 593 -42.27 30.05 -42.86
C SER A 593 -43.26 31.21 -42.97
N TYR A 594 -42.77 32.42 -42.74
CA TYR A 594 -43.56 33.64 -42.75
C TYR A 594 -43.68 34.20 -44.17
N ALA A 595 -44.84 34.75 -44.52
CA ALA A 595 -45.02 35.45 -45.80
C ALA A 595 -44.35 36.85 -45.84
N SER A 596 -43.68 37.26 -44.75
CA SER A 596 -43.04 38.57 -44.58
C SER A 596 -41.90 38.41 -43.57
N GLU A 597 -40.68 38.44 -44.07
CA GLU A 597 -39.46 38.03 -43.34
C GLU A 597 -38.61 39.23 -42.88
N GLN A 598 -39.08 40.47 -43.12
CA GLN A 598 -38.36 41.71 -42.78
C GLN A 598 -38.04 41.79 -41.28
N ALA A 599 -36.76 41.85 -40.93
CA ALA A 599 -36.23 41.69 -39.58
C ALA A 599 -35.29 42.85 -39.23
N VAL A 600 -35.89 43.96 -38.77
CA VAL A 600 -35.16 45.20 -38.52
C VAL A 600 -34.27 45.05 -37.28
N ALA A 601 -33.00 45.43 -37.37
CA ALA A 601 -32.12 45.59 -36.20
C ALA A 601 -32.31 46.96 -35.56
N LEU A 602 -32.24 48.03 -36.37
CA LEU A 602 -32.42 49.42 -35.93
C LEU A 602 -33.53 50.14 -36.71
N LEU A 603 -34.50 50.66 -35.96
CA LEU A 603 -35.47 51.65 -36.43
C LEU A 603 -35.09 53.03 -35.88
N THR A 604 -34.95 54.04 -36.73
CA THR A 604 -34.80 55.44 -36.29
C THR A 604 -36.06 56.25 -36.54
N GLN A 605 -36.43 57.14 -35.63
CA GLN A 605 -37.42 58.22 -35.89
C GLN A 605 -37.11 59.50 -35.09
N ALA A 606 -35.83 59.86 -34.95
CA ALA A 606 -35.37 61.13 -34.37
C ALA A 606 -34.20 61.74 -35.15
N ASP A 607 -33.97 63.06 -34.99
CA ASP A 607 -32.89 63.82 -35.63
C ASP A 607 -31.60 63.83 -34.78
N ARG A 608 -30.45 63.97 -35.46
CA ARG A 608 -29.09 64.00 -34.89
C ARG A 608 -28.76 62.73 -34.10
N LEU A 609 -28.71 61.60 -34.80
CA LEU A 609 -28.35 60.30 -34.23
C LEU A 609 -26.96 59.88 -34.71
N VAL A 610 -26.06 59.53 -33.79
CA VAL A 610 -24.70 59.06 -34.08
C VAL A 610 -24.57 57.58 -33.74
N PHE A 611 -23.91 56.84 -34.62
CA PHE A 611 -23.52 55.45 -34.41
C PHE A 611 -22.03 55.34 -34.73
N ASP A 612 -21.22 55.11 -33.69
CA ASP A 612 -19.75 55.15 -33.71
C ASP A 612 -19.16 53.77 -33.39
N ASN A 613 -18.45 53.14 -34.33
CA ASN A 613 -17.96 51.76 -34.14
C ASN A 613 -19.09 50.81 -33.67
N VAL A 614 -20.27 50.91 -34.29
CA VAL A 614 -21.44 50.06 -33.97
C VAL A 614 -21.63 49.01 -35.06
N ARG A 615 -21.94 47.78 -34.65
CA ARG A 615 -22.28 46.68 -35.57
C ARG A 615 -23.79 46.51 -35.67
N PHE A 616 -24.32 46.46 -36.89
CA PHE A 616 -25.73 46.21 -37.18
C PHE A 616 -25.86 44.91 -37.97
N LEU A 617 -26.44 43.89 -37.35
CA LEU A 617 -26.54 42.54 -37.90
C LEU A 617 -27.99 42.18 -38.20
N GLY A 618 -28.24 41.58 -39.36
CA GLY A 618 -29.57 41.20 -39.84
C GLY A 618 -29.51 40.76 -41.30
N ASN A 619 -30.67 40.42 -41.88
CA ASN A 619 -30.82 40.02 -43.28
C ASN A 619 -31.64 41.07 -44.05
N GLN A 620 -32.95 40.86 -44.17
CA GLN A 620 -33.85 41.78 -44.85
C GLN A 620 -34.24 42.97 -43.94
N ASP A 621 -34.12 44.19 -44.47
CA ASP A 621 -34.49 45.46 -43.82
C ASP A 621 -33.69 45.79 -42.52
N THR A 622 -32.42 45.35 -42.36
CA THR A 622 -31.59 45.54 -41.15
C THR A 622 -31.67 46.96 -40.55
N LEU A 623 -31.57 48.01 -41.36
CA LEU A 623 -31.68 49.41 -40.97
C LEU A 623 -32.92 50.07 -41.59
N PHE A 624 -33.93 50.37 -40.77
CA PHE A 624 -35.09 51.15 -41.18
C PHE A 624 -34.96 52.61 -40.69
N LEU A 625 -34.44 53.47 -41.56
CA LEU A 625 -34.09 54.83 -41.23
C LEU A 625 -35.22 55.81 -41.58
N LYS A 626 -36.04 56.19 -40.58
CA LYS A 626 -37.19 57.07 -40.77
C LYS A 626 -36.99 58.47 -40.21
N SER A 627 -37.74 59.40 -40.79
CA SER A 627 -37.89 60.77 -40.31
C SER A 627 -39.20 60.98 -39.54
N THR A 628 -39.26 62.02 -38.69
CA THR A 628 -40.50 62.37 -37.96
C THR A 628 -41.62 62.82 -38.90
N THR A 629 -41.25 63.51 -39.98
CA THR A 629 -42.12 63.88 -41.11
C THR A 629 -41.47 63.41 -42.40
N THR A 630 -42.18 63.37 -43.54
CA THR A 630 -41.55 62.97 -44.82
C THR A 630 -40.73 64.10 -45.44
N THR A 631 -41.20 65.34 -45.31
CA THR A 631 -40.61 66.54 -45.96
C THR A 631 -39.52 67.24 -45.15
N THR A 632 -39.31 66.86 -43.89
CA THR A 632 -38.19 67.36 -43.07
C THR A 632 -37.41 66.14 -42.59
N PRO A 633 -36.31 65.79 -43.26
CA PRO A 633 -35.61 64.55 -42.96
C PRO A 633 -34.83 64.68 -41.65
N ASN A 634 -34.88 63.63 -40.85
CA ASN A 634 -34.01 63.45 -39.70
C ASN A 634 -32.61 63.07 -40.19
N ARG A 635 -31.57 63.53 -39.51
CA ARG A 635 -30.17 63.19 -39.82
C ARG A 635 -29.66 62.04 -38.96
N VAL A 636 -29.02 61.08 -39.61
CA VAL A 636 -28.40 59.91 -39.00
C VAL A 636 -26.96 59.78 -39.53
N TYR A 637 -25.99 59.61 -38.64
CA TYR A 637 -24.58 59.49 -38.98
C TYR A 637 -24.02 58.17 -38.44
N PHE A 638 -23.54 57.32 -39.34
CA PHE A 638 -22.83 56.08 -39.05
C PHE A 638 -21.36 56.29 -39.41
N THR A 639 -20.46 56.05 -38.45
CA THR A 639 -19.02 56.20 -38.66
C THR A 639 -18.25 55.08 -37.97
N ASP A 640 -17.15 54.65 -38.59
CA ASP A 640 -16.35 53.46 -38.22
C ASP A 640 -17.21 52.18 -38.00
N SER A 641 -18.42 52.15 -38.55
CA SER A 641 -19.47 51.20 -38.19
C SER A 641 -19.57 50.05 -39.19
N TYR A 642 -20.18 48.95 -38.78
CA TYR A 642 -20.39 47.77 -39.60
C TYR A 642 -21.90 47.53 -39.79
N VAL A 643 -22.34 47.29 -41.01
CA VAL A 643 -23.73 46.95 -41.34
C VAL A 643 -23.74 45.73 -42.24
N GLU A 644 -24.53 44.71 -41.92
CA GLU A 644 -24.78 43.59 -42.82
C GLU A 644 -26.27 43.35 -43.11
N GLY A 645 -26.52 42.74 -44.27
CA GLY A 645 -27.85 42.36 -44.70
C GLY A 645 -27.90 41.97 -46.18
N ASP A 646 -29.10 41.66 -46.65
CA ASP A 646 -29.34 41.16 -48.00
C ASP A 646 -30.31 42.05 -48.82
N VAL A 647 -31.61 41.96 -48.60
CA VAL A 647 -32.65 42.67 -49.31
C VAL A 647 -32.95 43.98 -48.58
N ASP A 648 -32.77 45.11 -49.28
CA ASP A 648 -33.16 46.44 -48.82
C ASP A 648 -32.60 46.82 -47.44
N PHE A 649 -31.43 46.29 -47.07
CA PHE A 649 -30.94 46.32 -45.69
C PHE A 649 -30.61 47.72 -45.15
N VAL A 650 -30.59 48.74 -46.01
CA VAL A 650 -30.72 50.16 -45.63
C VAL A 650 -31.95 50.76 -46.32
N CYS A 651 -33.08 50.90 -45.62
CA CYS A 651 -34.34 51.41 -46.18
C CYS A 651 -34.87 52.64 -45.45
N GLY A 652 -35.72 53.43 -46.13
CA GLY A 652 -36.44 54.55 -45.52
C GLY A 652 -36.09 55.94 -46.06
N TYR A 653 -36.44 56.99 -45.30
CA TYR A 653 -36.54 58.38 -45.74
C TYR A 653 -35.89 59.38 -44.77
N ALA A 654 -34.91 58.92 -43.99
CA ALA A 654 -33.94 59.78 -43.31
C ALA A 654 -32.90 60.34 -44.29
N THR A 655 -32.23 61.41 -43.88
CA THR A 655 -30.92 61.78 -44.44
C THR A 655 -29.87 61.01 -43.65
N ALA A 656 -29.24 60.01 -44.27
CA ALA A 656 -28.30 59.13 -43.59
C ALA A 656 -26.92 59.18 -44.26
N VAL A 657 -25.87 59.31 -43.46
CA VAL A 657 -24.48 59.30 -43.93
C VAL A 657 -23.77 58.10 -43.30
N PHE A 658 -23.22 57.22 -44.13
CA PHE A 658 -22.29 56.17 -43.76
C PHE A 658 -20.89 56.61 -44.19
N ASP A 659 -20.00 56.80 -43.23
CA ASP A 659 -18.66 57.34 -43.41
C ASP A 659 -17.62 56.37 -42.83
N THR A 660 -16.54 56.08 -43.55
CA THR A 660 -15.44 55.21 -43.08
C THR A 660 -15.96 53.85 -42.55
N SER A 661 -17.10 53.40 -43.09
CA SER A 661 -17.87 52.28 -42.56
C SER A 661 -17.77 51.05 -43.46
N THR A 662 -18.05 49.87 -42.91
CA THR A 662 -18.09 48.61 -43.68
C THR A 662 -19.53 48.17 -43.90
N LEU A 663 -19.94 47.99 -45.15
CA LEU A 663 -21.24 47.44 -45.52
C LEU A 663 -21.05 46.05 -46.14
N LYS A 664 -21.54 45.01 -45.48
CA LYS A 664 -21.42 43.61 -45.89
C LYS A 664 -22.72 43.14 -46.56
N LEU A 665 -22.60 42.83 -47.84
CA LEU A 665 -23.66 42.32 -48.70
C LEU A 665 -23.70 40.80 -48.58
N LEU A 666 -24.68 40.25 -47.85
CA LEU A 666 -24.79 38.83 -47.53
C LEU A 666 -25.35 38.00 -48.69
N SER A 667 -24.76 36.82 -48.94
CA SER A 667 -25.25 35.88 -49.93
C SER A 667 -26.49 35.11 -49.45
N ARG A 668 -27.58 35.18 -50.21
CA ARG A 668 -28.79 34.35 -50.07
C ARG A 668 -28.68 33.01 -50.84
N GLY A 669 -27.47 32.59 -51.19
CA GLY A 669 -27.22 31.41 -52.04
C GLY A 669 -27.68 31.56 -53.50
N SER A 670 -28.05 32.77 -53.93
CA SER A 670 -28.56 33.03 -55.29
C SER A 670 -27.44 33.25 -56.29
N ASN A 671 -27.62 32.73 -57.51
CA ASN A 671 -26.70 32.98 -58.64
C ASN A 671 -27.17 34.12 -59.55
N SER A 672 -28.28 34.78 -59.24
CA SER A 672 -28.87 35.82 -60.10
C SER A 672 -29.15 37.13 -59.36
N ASN A 673 -29.69 37.06 -58.15
CA ASN A 673 -29.97 38.22 -57.31
C ASN A 673 -29.91 37.84 -55.83
N ASN A 674 -28.98 38.43 -55.07
CA ASN A 674 -28.85 38.24 -53.63
C ASN A 674 -29.42 39.40 -52.82
N GLY A 675 -29.69 40.58 -53.41
CA GLY A 675 -30.21 41.70 -52.63
C GLY A 675 -29.91 43.09 -53.18
N TYR A 676 -30.15 44.08 -52.33
CA TYR A 676 -30.05 45.52 -52.62
C TYR A 676 -29.44 46.22 -51.40
N VAL A 677 -28.36 46.98 -51.59
CA VAL A 677 -27.72 47.71 -50.48
C VAL A 677 -28.68 48.71 -49.87
N ALA A 678 -29.42 49.46 -50.70
CA ALA A 678 -30.34 50.48 -50.21
C ALA A 678 -31.70 50.52 -50.93
N ALA A 679 -32.74 50.78 -50.15
CA ALA A 679 -34.10 51.07 -50.60
C ALA A 679 -34.59 52.44 -50.09
N PRO A 680 -34.00 53.55 -50.58
CA PRO A 680 -34.38 54.89 -50.15
C PRO A 680 -35.79 55.25 -50.64
N SER A 681 -36.55 55.88 -49.76
CA SER A 681 -37.89 56.45 -50.01
C SER A 681 -37.91 57.96 -49.74
N THR A 682 -36.76 58.62 -49.82
CA THR A 682 -36.56 60.08 -49.71
C THR A 682 -37.66 60.88 -50.43
N ASP A 683 -38.23 61.87 -49.75
CA ASP A 683 -39.33 62.71 -50.27
C ASP A 683 -38.84 63.61 -51.41
N ALA A 684 -39.63 63.74 -52.48
CA ALA A 684 -39.30 64.51 -53.68
C ALA A 684 -39.04 66.01 -53.45
N SER A 685 -39.41 66.56 -52.30
CA SER A 685 -39.10 67.93 -51.88
C SER A 685 -37.74 68.10 -51.20
N THR A 686 -37.03 67.00 -50.93
CA THR A 686 -35.77 66.96 -50.17
C THR A 686 -34.60 66.51 -51.05
N THR A 687 -33.44 67.14 -50.91
CA THR A 687 -32.25 66.85 -51.75
C THR A 687 -31.51 65.58 -51.31
N TYR A 688 -31.31 65.44 -49.99
CA TYR A 688 -30.36 64.47 -49.43
C TYR A 688 -31.08 63.27 -48.81
N GLY A 689 -30.90 62.11 -49.44
CA GLY A 689 -31.29 60.81 -48.89
C GLY A 689 -30.11 60.12 -48.22
N PHE A 690 -29.65 59.02 -48.79
CA PHE A 690 -28.51 58.29 -48.27
C PHE A 690 -27.19 58.71 -48.96
N LEU A 691 -26.13 58.83 -48.17
CA LEU A 691 -24.75 58.97 -48.59
C LEU A 691 -23.95 57.79 -48.03
N ILE A 692 -23.20 57.12 -48.88
CA ILE A 692 -22.14 56.21 -48.49
C ILE A 692 -20.85 56.85 -49.00
N THR A 693 -19.97 57.27 -48.09
CA THR A 693 -18.71 57.98 -48.38
C THR A 693 -17.54 57.28 -47.69
N ASP A 694 -16.36 57.28 -48.33
CA ASP A 694 -15.10 56.81 -47.74
C ASP A 694 -15.16 55.37 -47.17
N SER A 695 -16.11 54.57 -47.65
CA SER A 695 -16.57 53.33 -47.03
C SER A 695 -16.17 52.10 -47.84
N THR A 696 -16.19 50.92 -47.21
CA THR A 696 -15.86 49.66 -47.86
C THR A 696 -17.08 48.75 -47.95
N LEU A 697 -17.57 48.51 -49.15
CA LEU A 697 -18.54 47.45 -49.39
C LEU A 697 -17.81 46.11 -49.55
N THR A 698 -18.25 45.09 -48.84
CA THR A 698 -17.74 43.71 -48.91
C THR A 698 -18.87 42.74 -49.21
N SER A 699 -18.56 41.55 -49.71
CA SER A 699 -19.59 40.54 -49.99
C SER A 699 -19.00 39.13 -50.05
N ASP A 700 -19.82 38.13 -49.73
CA ASP A 700 -19.61 36.71 -50.07
C ASP A 700 -20.53 36.23 -51.21
N ALA A 701 -21.39 37.11 -51.75
CA ALA A 701 -22.24 36.78 -52.89
C ALA A 701 -21.43 36.64 -54.19
N PRO A 702 -21.86 35.79 -55.13
CA PRO A 702 -21.19 35.64 -56.42
C PRO A 702 -21.13 36.95 -57.22
N ALA A 703 -20.12 37.07 -58.09
CA ALA A 703 -19.90 38.28 -58.87
C ALA A 703 -21.13 38.67 -59.74
N GLY A 704 -21.49 39.96 -59.77
CA GLY A 704 -22.61 40.46 -60.55
C GLY A 704 -24.02 40.03 -60.07
N THR A 705 -24.17 39.65 -58.80
CA THR A 705 -25.46 39.19 -58.23
C THR A 705 -26.13 40.17 -57.27
N PHE A 706 -25.54 41.34 -56.98
CA PHE A 706 -26.08 42.30 -56.00
C PHE A 706 -26.36 43.68 -56.62
N HIS A 707 -27.40 44.35 -56.13
CA HIS A 707 -27.78 45.71 -56.54
C HIS A 707 -27.29 46.77 -55.53
N LEU A 708 -26.90 47.95 -56.01
CA LEU A 708 -26.62 49.10 -55.13
C LEU A 708 -27.91 49.73 -54.58
N GLY A 709 -29.03 49.63 -55.31
CA GLY A 709 -30.32 50.00 -54.73
C GLY A 709 -31.52 49.95 -55.67
N ARG A 710 -32.69 50.20 -55.09
CA ARG A 710 -33.98 50.35 -55.78
C ARG A 710 -34.86 51.37 -55.05
N PRO A 711 -35.69 52.18 -55.73
CA PRO A 711 -36.35 53.29 -55.05
C PRO A 711 -37.66 52.84 -54.39
N TRP A 712 -37.79 52.93 -53.08
CA TRP A 712 -39.02 52.53 -52.38
C TRP A 712 -40.11 53.62 -52.48
N VAL A 713 -40.52 53.93 -53.70
CA VAL A 713 -41.46 55.02 -54.02
C VAL A 713 -42.89 54.79 -53.51
N THR A 714 -43.23 53.56 -53.11
CA THR A 714 -44.54 53.24 -52.52
C THR A 714 -44.57 53.32 -51.00
N ALA A 715 -43.51 53.81 -50.34
CA ALA A 715 -43.50 54.04 -48.89
C ALA A 715 -44.55 55.08 -48.45
N PHE A 716 -44.69 56.16 -49.22
CA PHE A 716 -45.68 57.21 -49.06
C PHE A 716 -45.84 58.02 -50.36
N GLY A 717 -46.95 58.75 -50.49
CA GLY A 717 -47.18 59.63 -51.65
C GLY A 717 -46.19 60.79 -51.67
N GLY A 718 -45.27 60.79 -52.64
CA GLY A 718 -44.19 61.79 -52.77
C GLY A 718 -42.77 61.22 -52.62
N ALA A 719 -42.62 59.95 -52.25
CA ALA A 719 -41.31 59.29 -52.20
C ALA A 719 -40.70 59.15 -53.61
N LYS A 720 -39.41 59.48 -53.74
CA LYS A 720 -38.59 59.28 -54.95
C LYS A 720 -37.30 58.52 -54.70
N GLY A 721 -36.71 58.65 -53.51
CA GLY A 721 -35.42 58.03 -53.20
C GLY A 721 -34.21 58.81 -53.74
N SER A 722 -33.20 58.96 -52.88
CA SER A 722 -31.92 59.60 -53.17
C SER A 722 -30.80 58.77 -52.53
N LEU A 723 -29.78 58.43 -53.32
CA LEU A 723 -28.63 57.60 -52.93
C LEU A 723 -27.39 58.09 -53.67
N VAL A 724 -26.36 58.46 -52.92
CA VAL A 724 -25.02 58.72 -53.44
C VAL A 724 -24.06 57.73 -52.80
N ILE A 725 -23.25 57.06 -53.62
CA ILE A 725 -22.14 56.21 -53.16
C ILE A 725 -20.85 56.78 -53.74
N ARG A 726 -19.98 57.32 -52.89
CA ARG A 726 -18.79 58.05 -53.31
C ARG A 726 -17.54 57.64 -52.56
N ASP A 727 -16.38 57.83 -53.19
CA ASP A 727 -15.05 57.64 -52.60
C ASP A 727 -14.88 56.26 -51.90
N SER A 728 -15.66 55.26 -52.32
CA SER A 728 -15.87 53.99 -51.62
C SER A 728 -15.40 52.79 -52.45
N SER A 729 -15.01 51.70 -51.79
CA SER A 729 -14.61 50.46 -52.45
C SER A 729 -15.82 49.53 -52.66
N LEU A 730 -16.02 49.06 -53.91
CA LEU A 730 -17.14 48.20 -54.31
C LEU A 730 -16.68 46.76 -54.65
N PRO A 731 -17.35 45.72 -54.13
CA PRO A 731 -16.96 44.33 -54.33
C PRO A 731 -17.43 43.80 -55.69
N ALA A 732 -16.81 42.73 -56.19
CA ALA A 732 -17.19 42.10 -57.47
C ALA A 732 -18.66 41.61 -57.53
N ALA A 733 -19.34 41.47 -56.38
CA ALA A 733 -20.75 41.13 -56.29
C ALA A 733 -21.68 42.17 -56.97
N ILE A 734 -21.27 43.43 -57.11
CA ILE A 734 -22.09 44.49 -57.70
C ILE A 734 -22.37 44.24 -59.18
N LYS A 735 -23.64 44.40 -59.58
CA LYS A 735 -24.10 44.28 -60.97
C LYS A 735 -23.59 45.40 -61.87
N ALA A 736 -23.41 45.07 -63.15
CA ALA A 736 -23.13 46.05 -64.21
C ALA A 736 -24.27 47.08 -64.39
N ALA A 737 -25.52 46.65 -64.18
CA ALA A 737 -26.69 47.50 -63.97
C ALA A 737 -27.12 47.38 -62.49
N PRO A 738 -26.56 48.18 -61.58
CA PRO A 738 -26.70 48.00 -60.14
C PRO A 738 -28.01 48.56 -59.59
N TYR A 739 -28.75 49.37 -60.35
CA TYR A 739 -30.03 49.92 -59.92
C TYR A 739 -31.20 49.16 -60.53
N GLN A 740 -32.24 48.90 -59.73
CA GLN A 740 -33.44 48.20 -60.19
C GLN A 740 -34.70 49.07 -60.02
N ASP A 741 -35.60 48.98 -60.99
CA ASP A 741 -36.95 49.53 -60.91
C ASP A 741 -37.74 48.91 -59.75
N TRP A 742 -38.60 49.70 -59.12
CA TRP A 742 -39.48 49.22 -58.05
C TRP A 742 -40.80 48.72 -58.62
N THR A 743 -41.22 47.50 -58.29
CA THR A 743 -42.51 46.94 -58.73
C THR A 743 -43.42 46.71 -57.54
N SER A 744 -44.63 47.28 -57.60
CA SER A 744 -45.68 47.09 -56.60
C SER A 744 -46.98 46.69 -57.31
N GLY A 745 -47.42 45.45 -57.07
CA GLY A 745 -48.49 44.83 -57.83
C GLY A 745 -48.15 44.77 -59.33
N SER A 746 -49.01 45.35 -60.17
CA SER A 746 -48.79 45.46 -61.62
C SER A 746 -48.12 46.77 -62.06
N THR A 747 -47.74 47.65 -61.13
CA THR A 747 -47.11 48.95 -61.45
C THR A 747 -45.61 48.88 -61.23
N THR A 748 -44.84 49.26 -62.25
CA THR A 748 -43.38 49.38 -62.19
C THR A 748 -42.99 50.86 -62.26
N TYR A 749 -42.09 51.28 -61.36
CA TYR A 749 -41.60 52.63 -61.21
C TYR A 749 -40.11 52.67 -61.59
N PRO A 750 -39.72 53.38 -62.66
CA PRO A 750 -38.34 53.42 -63.13
C PRO A 750 -37.37 53.99 -62.09
N TRP A 751 -36.24 53.32 -61.84
CA TRP A 751 -35.21 53.88 -60.96
C TRP A 751 -34.60 55.18 -61.51
N LYS A 752 -34.69 55.39 -62.83
CA LYS A 752 -34.24 56.60 -63.53
C LYS A 752 -35.02 57.87 -63.16
N ASP A 753 -36.17 57.74 -62.50
CA ASP A 753 -36.93 58.87 -61.93
C ASP A 753 -36.42 59.30 -60.53
N SER A 754 -35.44 58.56 -59.99
CA SER A 754 -34.84 58.70 -58.65
C SER A 754 -33.42 59.29 -58.73
N PHE A 755 -32.92 59.84 -57.62
CA PHE A 755 -31.56 60.42 -57.59
C PHE A 755 -30.52 59.40 -57.11
N PHE A 756 -30.15 58.45 -57.98
CA PHE A 756 -29.09 57.49 -57.71
C PHE A 756 -27.81 57.89 -58.44
N ARG A 757 -26.68 58.03 -57.73
CA ARG A 757 -25.40 58.50 -58.28
C ARG A 757 -24.21 57.83 -57.62
N GLU A 758 -23.11 57.81 -58.35
CA GLU A 758 -21.80 57.35 -57.86
C GLU A 758 -20.71 58.42 -58.09
N TYR A 759 -19.62 58.41 -57.34
CA TYR A 759 -18.47 59.28 -57.59
C TYR A 759 -17.16 58.66 -57.08
N ALA A 760 -16.09 58.66 -57.88
CA ALA A 760 -14.74 58.22 -57.47
C ALA A 760 -14.63 56.83 -56.78
N ASN A 761 -15.63 55.96 -56.94
CA ASN A 761 -15.62 54.61 -56.37
C ASN A 761 -14.52 53.73 -56.96
N THR A 762 -14.00 52.81 -56.15
CA THR A 762 -12.93 51.87 -56.52
C THR A 762 -13.37 50.41 -56.33
N GLY A 763 -12.47 49.45 -56.56
CA GLY A 763 -12.77 48.02 -56.41
C GLY A 763 -13.47 47.39 -57.62
N ALA A 764 -13.56 46.06 -57.63
CA ALA A 764 -14.01 45.27 -58.79
C ALA A 764 -15.50 45.48 -59.15
N GLY A 765 -16.30 46.05 -58.25
CA GLY A 765 -17.70 46.42 -58.50
C GLY A 765 -17.90 47.85 -59.03
N SER A 766 -16.84 48.64 -59.19
CA SER A 766 -16.91 50.02 -59.69
C SER A 766 -16.82 50.14 -61.22
N VAL A 767 -17.07 51.34 -61.74
CA VAL A 767 -16.82 51.69 -63.15
C VAL A 767 -16.03 53.00 -63.23
N ALA A 768 -15.06 53.07 -64.14
CA ALA A 768 -14.19 54.24 -64.29
C ALA A 768 -14.87 55.43 -65.01
N SER A 769 -16.11 55.28 -65.49
CA SER A 769 -16.86 56.32 -66.22
C SER A 769 -18.35 56.01 -66.19
N ALA A 770 -19.18 57.05 -66.34
CA ALA A 770 -20.63 56.93 -66.34
C ALA A 770 -21.17 56.07 -67.49
N THR A 771 -22.25 55.33 -67.20
CA THR A 771 -23.06 54.62 -68.20
C THR A 771 -24.53 54.99 -68.04
N ALA A 772 -25.37 54.61 -69.02
CA ALA A 772 -26.82 54.82 -68.95
C ALA A 772 -27.49 54.15 -67.73
N ASP A 773 -26.83 53.15 -67.13
CA ASP A 773 -27.31 52.45 -65.95
C ASP A 773 -26.44 52.66 -64.69
N ARG A 774 -25.39 53.48 -64.79
CA ARG A 774 -24.50 53.92 -63.69
C ARG A 774 -24.10 55.39 -63.86
N PRO A 775 -25.03 56.33 -63.64
CA PRO A 775 -24.73 57.75 -63.69
C PRO A 775 -23.75 58.13 -62.57
N GLN A 776 -22.68 58.83 -62.93
CA GLN A 776 -21.71 59.39 -61.98
C GLN A 776 -22.01 60.88 -61.77
N LEU A 777 -21.61 61.43 -60.62
CA LEU A 777 -21.48 62.88 -60.43
C LEU A 777 -20.25 63.39 -61.20
N THR A 778 -20.27 64.64 -61.66
CA THR A 778 -19.03 65.36 -61.99
C THR A 778 -18.30 65.79 -60.71
N ALA A 779 -17.05 66.25 -60.81
CA ALA A 779 -16.32 66.78 -59.65
C ALA A 779 -16.99 68.05 -59.08
N GLU A 780 -17.58 68.87 -59.95
CA GLU A 780 -18.33 70.07 -59.58
C GLU A 780 -19.66 69.73 -58.90
N GLU A 781 -20.35 68.67 -59.34
CA GLU A 781 -21.56 68.17 -58.66
C GLU A 781 -21.21 67.53 -57.30
N ALA A 782 -20.16 66.70 -57.23
CA ALA A 782 -19.73 66.02 -56.01
C ALA A 782 -19.41 66.97 -54.85
N ALA A 783 -18.92 68.18 -55.15
CA ALA A 783 -18.68 69.23 -54.17
C ALA A 783 -19.95 69.79 -53.48
N SER A 784 -21.15 69.32 -53.83
CA SER A 784 -22.43 69.60 -53.15
C SER A 784 -23.09 68.33 -52.56
N TYR A 785 -22.36 67.22 -52.51
CA TYR A 785 -22.74 65.93 -51.93
C TYR A 785 -21.63 65.41 -51.00
N GLU A 786 -21.01 66.31 -50.24
CA GLU A 786 -20.09 65.98 -49.15
C GLU A 786 -20.86 65.61 -47.87
N LYS A 787 -20.20 64.96 -46.91
CA LYS A 787 -20.77 64.71 -45.57
C LYS A 787 -21.38 65.96 -44.94
N ALA A 788 -20.70 67.10 -45.07
CA ALA A 788 -21.17 68.37 -44.51
C ALA A 788 -22.50 68.85 -45.11
N ASP A 789 -22.77 68.59 -46.39
CA ASP A 789 -24.01 69.00 -47.05
C ASP A 789 -25.22 68.21 -46.54
N TYR A 790 -25.03 66.90 -46.33
CA TYR A 790 -26.05 66.00 -45.79
C TYR A 790 -26.37 66.28 -44.31
N LEU A 791 -25.37 66.66 -43.51
CA LEU A 791 -25.54 66.96 -42.09
C LEU A 791 -25.96 68.42 -41.83
N GLY A 792 -25.67 69.34 -42.76
CA GLY A 792 -26.12 70.73 -42.75
C GLY A 792 -25.51 71.54 -41.61
N ASP A 793 -26.36 72.09 -40.72
CA ASP A 793 -25.92 72.87 -39.56
C ASP A 793 -25.42 72.02 -38.37
N TRP A 794 -25.45 70.69 -38.49
CA TRP A 794 -25.04 69.78 -37.43
C TRP A 794 -23.63 69.23 -37.67
N ALA A 795 -22.74 69.49 -36.71
CA ALA A 795 -21.49 68.76 -36.55
C ALA A 795 -21.67 67.66 -35.48
N PRO A 796 -21.62 66.37 -35.84
CA PRO A 796 -21.63 65.27 -34.88
C PRO A 796 -20.45 65.38 -33.91
N VAL A 797 -20.73 65.27 -32.61
CA VAL A 797 -19.69 65.25 -31.57
C VAL A 797 -19.42 63.78 -31.20
N MET A 798 -18.25 63.32 -31.64
CA MET A 798 -17.64 62.07 -31.20
C MET A 798 -16.94 62.37 -29.86
N ASP A 799 -17.25 61.60 -28.82
CA ASP A 799 -16.70 61.78 -27.46
C ASP A 799 -15.37 61.02 -27.25
#